data_AF-A0A372M9G3-F1
#
_entry.id   AF-A0A372M9G3-F1
#
_cell.length_a   1.000
_cell.length_b   1.000
_cell.length_c   1.000
_cell.angle_alpha   90.00
_cell.angle_beta   90.00
_cell.angle_gamma   90.00
#
_symmetry.space_group_name_H-M   'P 1'
#
loop_
_entity.id
_entity.type
_entity.pdbx_description
1 polymer ?
#
loop_
_entity_poly.entity_id
_entity_poly.type
_entity_poly.pdbx_seq_one_letter_code
_entity_poly.pdbx_strand_id
1 'polypeptide(L)'
;MSPHRAAGSSSLTTLSRWSREKRRLVRVFGRHGRGRGAGAVVAALVAGTLGAGTGPAGAADAAAAADNSPPAAGHWSTSFEPGTPRPAGFPAVGAARNLRGETTRVTTTVSDIRSDHPNDTSTSEGVPSLADQDPGTKWYAKDSGRPTADAPVHATYTLRNSAAVTGYSLTAADDAAPRDPAAWTVLGSNSDSAAKNPDDASWKVLDRRKEQRFDRRGQTGFYSIGAPRAYRHYQLRITDNCADRCEGSADDSEKLQLADWTLRSSAGSGASALGVSVENADAAGAADGSAALRYSGRVLGSGAASSTVVLRSGLDVPIGEKAELRYRIRPQDAASEPVALDVVHTDKDGQHPRTRKGEPGDGAPEPGEWTTVSAGLGDLAGRRVSEIRLRYADGHAKSGATPTGWIDDIVLGKAALDGSAAWSYLDAPDVDPARGDEDRTAWTRPGFDDGDVPWKEATGPFGAKNDGTDLGDGFPVETELKLRKESGDNLEAYFFRTSFSLDRATLDSMTGLLGTVVHDDSVTVYANGHRIAGRGDGQIEKNLQYQKPDGGDGEGDPATTRFGVPAAALKEGSNTLAVEVHQSNSTSSDAYFGLGELAQTTGTLPFTGDELDTSYDSDKRPDAPDGGDYVTWMLRSFDAARNTPSLMGANEVLPEGTSYEDLTAVNDRTVVDINNAPSGPADPKVHKALIDGASSPYRSMSDGLGSTLGRLYDQALKNGELPKTQALLDGRIEKTPDSDADWYQEAKNNYQYKRPFVRMGFSGEKGLIEPWDSRGGYDGLAGDGSFPSGHTSHGYAQGITLATLLPELAPQILARASEYGDNRVVLAFHYPTDIMGGRIVGAKTAQLRWSDPEFRELLSRARDELTTVLGQKCREIGAGSTPAECADHGKPYLPTDQALKVYRERMSYGYPHIGEEGRAPSVPAGAEDLLRTAHPKLTGAERRAVLAATQTDSGAPLDEQGEGGSWQRTDLAAAMTAKVTAHEDGTLTVDGVRVDAEGVRVAEK
;
A
#
# COMPACT_ATOMS: atom_id res chain seq x y z
N MET A 1 30.19 60.11 44.75
CA MET A 1 28.85 60.74 44.75
C MET A 1 27.93 59.84 43.95
N SER A 2 27.02 59.14 44.64
CA SER A 2 25.83 58.44 44.12
C SER A 2 24.79 59.47 43.58
N PRO A 3 23.55 59.10 43.13
CA PRO A 3 22.87 57.78 43.12
C PRO A 3 22.06 57.50 41.80
N HIS A 4 21.27 56.45 41.54
CA HIS A 4 20.43 55.53 42.31
C HIS A 4 20.04 54.25 41.49
N ARG A 5 20.01 53.09 42.18
CA ARG A 5 19.03 51.95 42.22
C ARG A 5 18.40 51.36 40.93
N ALA A 6 17.93 50.11 40.82
CA ALA A 6 18.05 48.77 41.45
C ALA A 6 16.94 47.85 40.85
N ALA A 7 17.11 46.51 40.89
CA ALA A 7 16.14 45.40 40.67
C ALA A 7 15.78 45.03 39.21
N GLY A 8 15.52 43.78 38.79
CA GLY A 8 15.42 42.46 39.43
C GLY A 8 14.54 41.51 38.57
N SER A 9 14.99 40.25 38.36
CA SER A 9 14.25 38.98 38.06
C SER A 9 12.89 39.02 37.32
N SER A 10 12.71 38.51 36.09
CA SER A 10 12.73 37.12 35.55
C SER A 10 11.38 36.35 35.57
N SER A 11 11.04 35.82 34.38
CA SER A 11 10.04 34.78 34.02
C SER A 11 8.56 35.19 33.94
N LEU A 12 7.72 34.76 33.00
CA LEU A 12 7.78 33.82 31.86
C LEU A 12 6.47 34.04 31.07
N THR A 13 6.49 34.07 29.74
CA THR A 13 5.34 33.61 28.93
C THR A 13 5.81 33.22 27.53
N THR A 14 5.51 31.97 27.22
CA THR A 14 5.69 31.19 26.01
C THR A 14 4.86 31.73 24.86
N LEU A 15 5.40 31.69 23.63
CA LEU A 15 4.68 31.30 22.39
C LEU A 15 5.62 31.30 21.16
N SER A 16 5.44 30.27 20.34
CA SER A 16 5.83 30.11 18.93
C SER A 16 7.32 29.89 18.56
N ARG A 17 7.62 28.66 18.12
CA ARG A 17 8.73 28.36 17.20
C ARG A 17 8.37 27.13 16.38
N TRP A 18 8.15 27.31 15.07
CA TRP A 18 8.51 26.35 14.03
C TRP A 18 8.73 27.14 12.73
N SER A 19 9.99 27.45 12.42
CA SER A 19 10.57 27.55 11.06
C SER A 19 12.04 27.99 11.14
N ARG A 20 12.80 27.56 10.12
CA ARG A 20 14.25 27.70 9.86
C ARG A 20 15.01 26.47 10.34
N GLU A 21 15.77 25.78 9.49
CA GLU A 21 16.89 26.35 8.74
C GLU A 21 17.18 25.66 7.39
N LYS A 22 17.65 26.45 6.42
CA LYS A 22 18.55 26.00 5.36
C LYS A 22 19.75 26.98 5.27
N ARG A 23 20.95 26.38 5.23
CA ARG A 23 22.23 26.80 4.61
C ARG A 23 23.27 27.62 5.37
N ARG A 24 24.51 27.10 5.34
CA ARG A 24 25.84 27.69 4.97
C ARG A 24 26.91 26.55 5.11
N LEU A 25 28.06 26.44 4.43
CA LEU A 25 28.83 27.22 3.44
C LEU A 25 29.97 26.35 2.81
N VAL A 26 30.45 26.85 1.67
CA VAL A 26 31.54 26.53 0.70
C VAL A 26 33.00 26.27 1.20
N ARG A 27 33.71 25.36 0.46
CA ARG A 27 35.16 25.17 0.07
C ARG A 27 36.32 25.65 0.97
N VAL A 28 37.42 24.84 1.04
CA VAL A 28 38.82 25.13 0.57
C VAL A 28 39.77 23.90 0.75
N PHE A 29 40.75 23.79 -0.15
CA PHE A 29 41.83 22.81 -0.40
C PHE A 29 42.66 22.24 0.79
N GLY A 30 43.21 21.02 0.59
CA GLY A 30 44.37 20.49 1.32
C GLY A 30 44.94 19.17 0.76
N ARG A 31 46.19 19.20 0.29
CA ARG A 31 46.96 18.16 -0.42
C ARG A 31 47.73 17.22 0.54
N HIS A 32 48.07 16.02 0.05
CA HIS A 32 49.18 15.10 0.46
C HIS A 32 48.91 14.25 1.72
N GLY A 33 49.29 12.97 1.81
CA GLY A 33 50.25 12.23 1.00
C GLY A 33 50.28 10.71 1.26
N ARG A 34 51.18 10.08 0.50
CA ARG A 34 51.46 8.65 0.31
C ARG A 34 52.04 7.94 1.54
N GLY A 35 51.83 6.62 1.57
CA GLY A 35 52.76 5.61 2.16
C GLY A 35 52.06 4.24 2.24
N ARG A 36 52.09 3.38 1.21
CA ARG A 36 53.11 2.37 0.85
C ARG A 36 53.59 1.46 2.00
N GLY A 37 53.36 0.16 1.82
CA GLY A 37 54.06 -0.99 2.45
C GLY A 37 53.11 -2.19 2.56
N ALA A 38 52.90 -3.05 1.56
CA ALA A 38 53.77 -4.03 0.91
C ALA A 38 54.15 -5.25 1.78
N GLY A 39 53.64 -6.42 1.38
CA GLY A 39 54.21 -7.77 1.59
C GLY A 39 53.90 -8.44 2.93
N ALA A 40 53.75 -9.76 3.04
CA ALA A 40 53.88 -10.82 2.05
C ALA A 40 53.23 -12.12 2.56
N VAL A 41 52.89 -12.96 1.59
CA VAL A 41 52.42 -14.35 1.63
C VAL A 41 53.40 -15.27 2.38
N VAL A 42 52.89 -16.18 3.23
CA VAL A 42 53.40 -17.56 3.37
C VAL A 42 52.23 -18.50 3.72
N ALA A 43 52.02 -19.51 2.88
CA ALA A 43 51.19 -20.68 3.12
C ALA A 43 52.00 -21.79 3.81
N ALA A 44 51.38 -22.57 4.69
CA ALA A 44 51.83 -23.94 5.01
C ALA A 44 50.67 -24.79 5.57
N LEU A 45 50.29 -25.80 4.78
CA LEU A 45 49.57 -27.01 5.18
C LEU A 45 50.40 -27.87 6.14
N VAL A 46 49.79 -28.49 7.18
CA VAL A 46 50.06 -29.88 7.61
C VAL A 46 48.80 -30.48 8.26
N ALA A 47 48.58 -31.76 7.96
CA ALA A 47 47.45 -32.61 8.29
C ALA A 47 47.62 -33.44 9.59
N GLY A 48 46.50 -34.03 10.05
CA GLY A 48 46.42 -35.22 10.92
C GLY A 48 46.53 -34.94 12.42
N THR A 49 45.80 -35.57 13.34
CA THR A 49 45.25 -36.94 13.38
C THR A 49 44.19 -37.09 14.48
N LEU A 50 43.29 -38.04 14.27
CA LEU A 50 42.34 -38.65 15.23
C LEU A 50 43.01 -39.13 16.53
N GLY A 51 42.33 -38.91 17.65
CA GLY A 51 42.61 -39.54 18.94
C GLY A 51 41.31 -39.78 19.71
N ALA A 52 40.88 -41.03 19.79
CA ALA A 52 39.79 -41.48 20.64
C ALA A 52 40.25 -41.60 22.10
N GLY A 53 39.42 -41.13 23.03
CA GLY A 53 39.59 -41.33 24.48
C GLY A 53 38.23 -41.43 25.15
N THR A 54 37.95 -42.58 25.76
CA THR A 54 36.69 -42.92 26.42
C THR A 54 36.71 -42.65 27.93
N GLY A 55 35.65 -41.98 28.43
CA GLY A 55 35.02 -42.17 29.75
C GLY A 55 35.31 -41.13 30.85
N PRO A 56 34.48 -41.02 31.90
CA PRO A 56 33.00 -41.12 31.94
C PRO A 56 32.31 -39.94 32.68
N ALA A 57 31.04 -39.73 32.31
CA ALA A 57 29.90 -39.21 33.10
C ALA A 57 30.09 -38.14 34.19
N GLY A 58 29.40 -37.00 33.98
CA GLY A 58 28.63 -36.35 35.05
C GLY A 58 28.62 -34.83 35.04
N ALA A 59 27.74 -34.20 34.26
CA ALA A 59 27.15 -32.90 34.60
C ALA A 59 25.91 -32.61 33.71
N ALA A 60 24.74 -32.71 34.34
CA ALA A 60 23.48 -32.00 34.10
C ALA A 60 23.11 -31.59 32.66
N ASP A 61 22.31 -32.45 32.01
CA ASP A 61 21.31 -32.02 31.02
C ASP A 61 20.28 -31.10 31.71
N ALA A 62 20.29 -29.82 31.37
CA ALA A 62 19.11 -28.97 31.41
C ALA A 62 18.56 -28.89 29.98
N ALA A 63 18.07 -30.02 29.47
CA ALA A 63 17.32 -30.06 28.25
C ALA A 63 15.95 -29.40 28.50
N ALA A 64 15.73 -28.24 27.87
CA ALA A 64 14.40 -27.69 27.66
C ALA A 64 13.51 -28.82 27.10
N ALA A 65 12.39 -29.08 27.78
CA ALA A 65 11.47 -30.13 27.40
C ALA A 65 10.92 -29.83 26.00
N ALA A 66 11.48 -30.50 24.99
CA ALA A 66 10.94 -30.51 23.64
C ALA A 66 9.52 -31.11 23.69
N ASP A 67 8.52 -30.28 23.39
CA ASP A 67 7.15 -30.72 23.15
C ASP A 67 7.15 -31.75 22.00
N ASN A 68 6.98 -33.03 22.34
CA ASN A 68 6.85 -34.16 21.41
C ASN A 68 5.45 -34.25 20.77
N SER A 69 4.76 -33.13 20.61
CA SER A 69 3.49 -33.06 19.89
C SER A 69 3.70 -33.41 18.41
N PRO A 70 2.87 -34.30 17.82
CA PRO A 70 2.97 -34.59 16.39
C PRO A 70 2.64 -33.33 15.56
N PRO A 71 3.27 -33.19 14.39
CA PRO A 71 3.52 -31.93 13.70
C PRO A 71 2.28 -31.24 13.11
N ALA A 72 2.39 -29.91 12.99
CA ALA A 72 1.37 -29.03 12.42
C ALA A 72 1.25 -29.25 10.91
N ALA A 73 0.09 -29.71 10.47
CA ALA A 73 -0.31 -29.58 9.07
C ALA A 73 -0.91 -28.20 8.85
N GLY A 74 -0.49 -27.53 7.77
CA GLY A 74 -1.11 -26.38 7.12
C GLY A 74 -1.79 -25.36 8.04
N HIS A 75 -1.22 -24.16 8.17
CA HIS A 75 -1.85 -23.07 8.92
C HIS A 75 -2.47 -22.01 7.99
N TRP A 76 -3.59 -21.44 8.41
CA TRP A 76 -4.09 -20.16 7.92
C TRP A 76 -4.95 -19.52 9.01
N SER A 77 -4.77 -18.24 9.29
CA SER A 77 -5.55 -17.54 10.30
C SER A 77 -5.96 -16.13 9.85
N THR A 78 -7.01 -15.60 10.48
CA THR A 78 -7.38 -14.18 10.45
C THR A 78 -8.19 -13.82 11.69
N SER A 79 -7.86 -12.69 12.31
CA SER A 79 -8.60 -12.05 13.42
C SER A 79 -9.22 -10.72 13.00
N PHE A 80 -9.16 -10.35 11.72
CA PHE A 80 -9.73 -9.11 11.16
C PHE A 80 -9.23 -7.77 11.76
N GLU A 81 -8.25 -7.81 12.66
CA GLU A 81 -7.55 -6.65 13.21
C GLU A 81 -6.92 -5.76 12.13
N PRO A 82 -6.66 -4.47 12.42
CA PRO A 82 -5.93 -3.58 11.53
C PRO A 82 -4.62 -4.23 11.02
N GLY A 83 -4.39 -4.17 9.71
CA GLY A 83 -3.24 -4.83 9.06
C GLY A 83 -3.44 -6.30 8.71
N THR A 84 -4.54 -6.95 9.12
CA THR A 84 -4.87 -8.31 8.68
C THR A 84 -5.73 -8.32 7.40
N PRO A 85 -5.65 -9.37 6.56
CA PRO A 85 -6.42 -9.45 5.33
C PRO A 85 -7.93 -9.47 5.56
N ARG A 86 -8.61 -8.43 5.06
CA ARG A 86 -10.08 -8.37 5.02
C ARG A 86 -10.64 -9.18 3.84
N PRO A 87 -11.84 -9.80 3.95
CA PRO A 87 -12.50 -10.47 2.82
C PRO A 87 -12.63 -9.55 1.61
N ALA A 88 -12.43 -10.08 0.40
CA ALA A 88 -12.52 -9.26 -0.80
C ALA A 88 -13.96 -8.88 -1.13
N GLY A 89 -14.13 -7.63 -1.54
CA GLY A 89 -15.38 -7.10 -2.04
C GLY A 89 -16.46 -6.93 -0.99
N PHE A 90 -17.04 -5.74 -1.00
CA PHE A 90 -18.29 -5.47 -0.31
C PHE A 90 -19.27 -4.86 -1.32
N PRO A 91 -20.47 -5.47 -1.50
CA PRO A 91 -20.99 -6.64 -0.81
C PRO A 91 -20.35 -7.97 -1.26
N ALA A 92 -20.32 -8.94 -0.36
CA ALA A 92 -19.86 -10.29 -0.67
C ALA A 92 -20.92 -11.06 -1.50
N VAL A 93 -20.46 -11.94 -2.39
CA VAL A 93 -21.32 -12.67 -3.34
C VAL A 93 -21.47 -14.13 -2.91
N GLY A 94 -22.66 -14.69 -3.12
CA GLY A 94 -22.89 -16.12 -2.90
C GLY A 94 -24.34 -16.55 -3.03
N ALA A 95 -24.58 -17.86 -2.97
CA ALA A 95 -25.90 -18.44 -3.14
C ALA A 95 -26.80 -18.14 -1.93
N ALA A 96 -28.05 -17.77 -2.18
CA ALA A 96 -29.04 -17.53 -1.14
C ALA A 96 -30.44 -17.96 -1.54
N ARG A 97 -31.24 -18.33 -0.54
CA ARG A 97 -32.67 -18.66 -0.67
C ARG A 97 -33.42 -18.11 0.52
N ASN A 98 -34.53 -17.41 0.25
CA ASN A 98 -35.44 -16.87 1.28
C ASN A 98 -34.76 -16.00 2.36
N LEU A 99 -33.54 -15.53 2.07
CA LEU A 99 -32.74 -14.65 2.89
C LEU A 99 -32.15 -13.57 1.99
N ARG A 100 -32.05 -12.38 2.53
CA ARG A 100 -31.42 -11.23 1.88
C ARG A 100 -30.39 -10.62 2.81
N GLY A 101 -29.14 -10.53 2.38
CA GLY A 101 -28.10 -9.84 3.15
C GLY A 101 -28.41 -8.36 3.35
N GLU A 102 -28.15 -7.87 4.56
CA GLU A 102 -28.31 -6.45 4.91
C GLU A 102 -26.93 -5.78 4.97
N THR A 103 -26.27 -5.66 3.81
CA THR A 103 -24.98 -4.95 3.69
C THR A 103 -24.79 -4.18 2.39
N THR A 104 -25.78 -4.14 1.49
CA THR A 104 -25.58 -3.62 0.13
C THR A 104 -25.22 -2.13 0.17
N ARG A 105 -23.94 -1.78 0.04
CA ARG A 105 -23.49 -0.38 0.07
C ARG A 105 -24.06 0.39 -1.11
N VAL A 106 -24.95 1.32 -0.82
CA VAL A 106 -25.40 2.34 -1.77
C VAL A 106 -24.27 3.31 -2.09
N THR A 107 -23.28 3.46 -1.20
CA THR A 107 -22.13 4.35 -1.40
C THR A 107 -21.38 4.08 -2.71
N THR A 108 -21.29 2.83 -3.15
CA THR A 108 -20.66 2.48 -4.46
C THR A 108 -21.44 2.98 -5.69
N THR A 109 -22.70 3.35 -5.49
CA THR A 109 -23.56 3.98 -6.51
C THR A 109 -23.56 5.50 -6.43
N VAL A 110 -22.89 6.09 -5.45
CA VAL A 110 -22.76 7.54 -5.33
C VAL A 110 -22.02 8.06 -6.55
N SER A 111 -22.62 9.02 -7.23
CA SER A 111 -22.05 9.71 -8.40
C SER A 111 -21.56 11.12 -8.09
N ASP A 112 -22.01 11.71 -6.98
CA ASP A 112 -21.66 13.07 -6.58
C ASP A 112 -21.86 13.21 -5.06
N ILE A 113 -20.96 13.94 -4.41
CA ILE A 113 -20.94 14.20 -2.97
C ILE A 113 -20.71 15.69 -2.78
N ARG A 114 -21.50 16.32 -1.91
CA ARG A 114 -21.37 17.75 -1.61
C ARG A 114 -21.54 18.03 -0.13
N SER A 115 -20.94 19.12 0.31
CA SER A 115 -21.20 19.72 1.61
C SER A 115 -21.28 21.24 1.48
N ASP A 116 -21.94 21.87 2.45
CA ASP A 116 -21.92 23.31 2.72
C ASP A 116 -20.60 23.80 3.33
N HIS A 117 -19.78 22.90 3.90
CA HIS A 117 -18.46 23.20 4.46
C HIS A 117 -17.38 22.25 3.90
N PRO A 118 -17.07 22.36 2.60
CA PRO A 118 -16.05 21.52 2.00
C PRO A 118 -14.64 21.95 2.42
N ASN A 119 -13.71 20.98 2.47
CA ASN A 119 -12.28 21.23 2.63
C ASN A 119 -11.53 20.82 1.37
N ASP A 120 -11.88 21.44 0.25
CA ASP A 120 -11.41 21.07 -1.09
C ASP A 120 -9.90 21.27 -1.30
N THR A 121 -9.25 21.99 -0.38
CA THR A 121 -7.80 22.19 -0.36
C THR A 121 -7.02 21.01 0.23
N SER A 122 -7.71 20.02 0.81
CA SER A 122 -7.07 18.84 1.39
C SER A 122 -7.53 17.57 0.67
N THR A 123 -6.56 16.71 0.38
CA THR A 123 -6.76 15.43 -0.31
C THR A 123 -7.18 14.31 0.63
N SER A 124 -6.78 14.39 1.91
CA SER A 124 -7.15 13.45 2.96
C SER A 124 -8.28 13.95 3.85
N GLU A 125 -8.61 15.25 3.77
CA GLU A 125 -9.62 15.88 4.64
C GLU A 125 -10.87 16.43 3.92
N GLY A 126 -10.97 16.18 2.60
CA GLY A 126 -12.05 16.68 1.75
C GLY A 126 -13.39 15.95 1.92
N VAL A 127 -14.47 16.48 1.34
CA VAL A 127 -15.79 15.82 1.38
C VAL A 127 -15.80 14.41 0.74
N PRO A 128 -15.04 14.13 -0.34
CA PRO A 128 -14.99 12.79 -0.93
C PRO A 128 -14.55 11.68 0.04
N SER A 129 -13.78 12.01 1.08
CA SER A 129 -13.35 11.05 2.11
C SER A 129 -14.54 10.38 2.80
N LEU A 130 -15.72 11.04 2.86
CA LEU A 130 -16.92 10.43 3.42
C LEU A 130 -17.36 9.12 2.74
N ALA A 131 -16.89 8.85 1.52
CA ALA A 131 -17.34 7.70 0.73
C ALA A 131 -16.20 6.80 0.23
N ASP A 132 -14.96 7.05 0.67
CA ASP A 132 -13.78 6.30 0.21
C ASP A 132 -13.54 5.00 1.02
N GLN A 133 -14.29 4.80 2.13
CA GLN A 133 -14.20 3.65 3.01
C GLN A 133 -12.85 3.52 3.71
N ASP A 134 -12.14 4.64 3.84
CA ASP A 134 -10.85 4.71 4.49
C ASP A 134 -10.99 5.41 5.84
N PRO A 135 -10.91 4.69 6.98
CA PRO A 135 -10.93 5.33 8.28
C PRO A 135 -9.70 6.20 8.57
N GLY A 136 -8.65 6.12 7.72
CA GLY A 136 -7.45 6.96 7.80
C GLY A 136 -7.57 8.29 7.03
N THR A 137 -8.67 8.51 6.33
CA THR A 137 -9.03 9.82 5.75
C THR A 137 -10.28 10.35 6.46
N LYS A 138 -10.60 11.63 6.27
CA LYS A 138 -11.79 12.24 6.85
C LYS A 138 -12.35 13.35 6.00
N TRP A 139 -13.59 13.73 6.25
CA TRP A 139 -14.06 15.06 5.95
C TRP A 139 -13.91 15.91 7.21
N TYR A 140 -13.00 16.88 7.16
CA TYR A 140 -12.86 17.89 8.19
C TYR A 140 -13.53 19.17 7.69
N ALA A 141 -14.67 19.53 8.28
CA ALA A 141 -15.43 20.72 7.92
C ALA A 141 -14.79 21.96 8.56
N LYS A 142 -13.59 22.33 8.07
CA LYS A 142 -12.67 23.28 8.72
C LYS A 142 -13.30 24.63 9.11
N ASP A 143 -14.29 25.08 8.33
CA ASP A 143 -14.96 26.38 8.45
C ASP A 143 -16.43 26.25 8.91
N SER A 144 -16.80 25.11 9.52
CA SER A 144 -18.21 24.83 9.89
C SER A 144 -18.71 25.59 11.13
N GLY A 145 -17.80 25.95 12.05
CA GLY A 145 -18.22 26.24 13.42
C GLY A 145 -18.83 25.01 14.11
N ARG A 146 -19.26 25.17 15.37
CA ARG A 146 -19.96 24.12 16.11
C ARG A 146 -21.34 23.86 15.46
N PRO A 147 -21.66 22.62 15.04
CA PRO A 147 -22.96 22.31 14.49
C PRO A 147 -24.06 22.48 15.54
N THR A 148 -25.17 23.11 15.16
CA THR A 148 -26.35 23.30 16.03
C THR A 148 -27.65 22.97 15.29
N ALA A 149 -28.79 22.98 15.98
CA ALA A 149 -30.08 22.82 15.32
C ALA A 149 -30.43 23.98 14.37
N ASP A 150 -29.96 25.20 14.67
CA ASP A 150 -30.21 26.42 13.89
C ASP A 150 -29.15 26.64 12.79
N ALA A 151 -27.95 26.12 12.98
CA ALA A 151 -26.86 26.10 11.99
C ALA A 151 -26.30 24.67 11.87
N PRO A 152 -27.04 23.76 11.23
CA PRO A 152 -26.57 22.41 10.95
C PRO A 152 -25.47 22.39 9.89
N VAL A 153 -24.68 21.33 9.89
CA VAL A 153 -23.67 21.04 8.86
C VAL A 153 -24.16 19.85 8.04
N HIS A 154 -24.02 19.90 6.72
CA HIS A 154 -24.65 18.95 5.82
C HIS A 154 -23.68 18.27 4.86
N ALA A 155 -23.91 16.98 4.62
CA ALA A 155 -23.37 16.26 3.48
C ALA A 155 -24.52 15.67 2.65
N THR A 156 -24.41 15.73 1.33
CA THR A 156 -25.42 15.20 0.40
C THR A 156 -24.78 14.24 -0.59
N TYR A 157 -25.35 13.04 -0.68
CA TYR A 157 -25.02 12.03 -1.68
C TYR A 157 -26.06 12.03 -2.79
N THR A 158 -25.58 12.03 -4.03
CA THR A 158 -26.41 11.72 -5.21
C THR A 158 -26.04 10.36 -5.74
N LEU A 159 -27.03 9.51 -5.93
CA LEU A 159 -26.86 8.16 -6.47
C LEU A 159 -27.06 8.16 -7.99
N ARG A 160 -26.35 7.26 -8.67
CA ARG A 160 -26.51 7.00 -10.12
C ARG A 160 -27.96 6.65 -10.45
N ASN A 161 -28.59 5.81 -9.63
CA ASN A 161 -30.00 5.42 -9.72
C ASN A 161 -30.65 5.51 -8.33
N SER A 162 -31.95 5.78 -8.26
CA SER A 162 -32.67 5.75 -6.99
C SER A 162 -32.57 4.37 -6.34
N ALA A 163 -32.19 4.32 -5.06
CA ALA A 163 -32.04 3.09 -4.29
C ALA A 163 -32.69 3.24 -2.92
N ALA A 164 -33.27 2.17 -2.37
CA ALA A 164 -33.83 2.20 -1.02
C ALA A 164 -32.76 1.94 0.03
N VAL A 165 -32.36 2.98 0.77
CA VAL A 165 -31.46 2.87 1.91
C VAL A 165 -32.21 2.31 3.12
N THR A 166 -31.72 1.18 3.65
CA THR A 166 -32.24 0.45 4.81
C THR A 166 -31.47 0.74 6.08
N GLY A 167 -30.30 1.34 5.97
CA GLY A 167 -29.48 1.73 7.10
C GLY A 167 -28.30 2.57 6.63
N TYR A 168 -27.51 3.05 7.57
CA TYR A 168 -26.28 3.77 7.27
C TYR A 168 -25.29 3.55 8.41
N SER A 169 -24.05 3.95 8.18
CA SER A 169 -23.03 4.01 9.20
C SER A 169 -22.30 5.34 9.19
N LEU A 170 -21.77 5.73 10.34
CA LEU A 170 -20.88 6.87 10.50
C LEU A 170 -19.59 6.39 11.15
N THR A 171 -18.44 6.76 10.61
CA THR A 171 -17.13 6.40 11.16
C THR A 171 -16.47 7.63 11.77
N ALA A 172 -16.09 7.57 13.05
CA ALA A 172 -15.30 8.59 13.70
C ALA A 172 -13.97 8.77 12.95
N ALA A 173 -13.51 10.02 12.82
CA ALA A 173 -12.24 10.31 12.16
C ALA A 173 -11.01 9.87 13.00
N ASP A 174 -9.83 10.42 12.70
CA ASP A 174 -8.55 10.06 13.32
C ASP A 174 -7.92 11.15 14.24
N ASP A 175 -8.30 12.43 14.14
CA ASP A 175 -7.80 13.49 15.06
C ASP A 175 -8.39 13.61 16.50
N ALA A 176 -9.60 14.14 16.68
CA ALA A 176 -10.12 14.69 17.93
C ALA A 176 -11.61 14.36 18.14
N ALA A 177 -11.90 13.64 19.22
CA ALA A 177 -13.25 13.20 19.58
C ALA A 177 -14.30 14.32 19.75
N PRO A 178 -13.98 15.54 20.24
CA PRO A 178 -14.96 16.64 20.35
C PRO A 178 -15.60 17.03 19.01
N ARG A 179 -14.93 16.77 17.89
CA ARG A 179 -15.43 17.10 16.54
C ARG A 179 -16.40 16.06 15.98
N ASP A 180 -16.52 14.88 16.59
CA ASP A 180 -17.33 13.79 16.04
C ASP A 180 -18.84 14.09 16.17
N PRO A 181 -19.72 13.63 15.26
CA PRO A 181 -21.16 13.92 15.33
C PRO A 181 -21.82 13.31 16.58
N ALA A 182 -22.66 14.07 17.28
CA ALA A 182 -23.44 13.60 18.43
C ALA A 182 -24.96 13.60 18.19
N ALA A 183 -25.44 14.38 17.22
CA ALA A 183 -26.84 14.36 16.78
C ALA A 183 -26.96 14.67 15.29
N TRP A 184 -27.83 13.95 14.59
CA TRP A 184 -28.06 14.16 13.17
C TRP A 184 -29.42 13.62 12.70
N THR A 185 -29.79 14.02 11.48
CA THR A 185 -30.95 13.54 10.74
C THR A 185 -30.51 13.02 9.38
N VAL A 186 -31.00 11.85 8.97
CA VAL A 186 -30.84 11.35 7.60
C VAL A 186 -32.12 11.60 6.81
N LEU A 187 -31.99 12.20 5.63
CA LEU A 187 -33.11 12.55 4.75
C LEU A 187 -32.92 11.96 3.35
N GLY A 188 -34.03 11.80 2.61
CA GLY A 188 -34.03 11.36 1.21
C GLY A 188 -34.93 12.24 0.33
N SER A 189 -34.52 12.43 -0.93
CA SER A 189 -35.31 13.12 -1.97
C SER A 189 -35.05 12.54 -3.37
N ASN A 190 -36.02 12.65 -4.27
CA ASN A 190 -35.84 12.37 -5.70
C ASN A 190 -35.77 13.67 -6.53
N SER A 191 -35.76 14.84 -5.88
CA SER A 191 -35.65 16.13 -6.57
C SER A 191 -34.19 16.52 -6.77
N ASP A 192 -33.79 16.78 -8.02
CA ASP A 192 -32.45 17.28 -8.35
C ASP A 192 -32.18 18.68 -7.75
N SER A 193 -33.23 19.47 -7.48
CA SER A 193 -33.10 20.75 -6.78
C SER A 193 -32.61 20.56 -5.34
N ALA A 194 -33.01 19.47 -4.69
CA ALA A 194 -32.63 19.15 -3.32
C ALA A 194 -31.13 18.86 -3.22
N ALA A 195 -30.52 18.30 -4.26
CA ALA A 195 -29.08 18.08 -4.33
C ALA A 195 -28.23 19.37 -4.31
N LYS A 196 -28.85 20.53 -4.52
CA LYS A 196 -28.21 21.85 -4.54
C LYS A 196 -28.71 22.77 -3.42
N ASN A 197 -29.78 22.38 -2.72
CA ASN A 197 -30.38 23.17 -1.67
C ASN A 197 -30.69 22.25 -0.46
N PRO A 198 -29.90 22.34 0.63
CA PRO A 198 -30.09 21.47 1.77
C PRO A 198 -31.43 21.67 2.47
N ASP A 199 -32.11 22.81 2.28
CA ASP A 199 -33.40 23.15 2.89
C ASP A 199 -34.60 23.00 1.94
N ASP A 200 -34.42 22.31 0.82
CA ASP A 200 -35.51 22.03 -0.11
C ASP A 200 -36.66 21.24 0.58
N ALA A 201 -37.91 21.70 0.40
CA ALA A 201 -39.08 21.11 1.05
C ALA A 201 -39.38 19.65 0.59
N SER A 202 -38.73 19.17 -0.48
CA SER A 202 -38.84 17.80 -0.95
C SER A 202 -38.16 16.77 -0.05
N TRP A 203 -37.21 17.19 0.81
CA TRP A 203 -36.52 16.30 1.74
C TRP A 203 -37.50 15.58 2.68
N LYS A 204 -37.37 14.26 2.77
CA LYS A 204 -38.14 13.41 3.68
C LYS A 204 -37.21 12.82 4.73
N VAL A 205 -37.54 13.02 6.00
CA VAL A 205 -36.80 12.43 7.13
C VAL A 205 -36.95 10.91 7.09
N LEU A 206 -35.82 10.21 7.19
CA LEU A 206 -35.73 8.75 7.22
C LEU A 206 -35.28 8.25 8.58
N ASP A 207 -34.38 8.97 9.25
CA ASP A 207 -33.89 8.65 10.58
C ASP A 207 -33.46 9.90 11.35
N ARG A 208 -33.47 9.82 12.69
CA ARG A 208 -32.98 10.85 13.62
C ARG A 208 -32.23 10.20 14.78
N ARG A 209 -31.03 10.71 15.07
CA ARG A 209 -30.19 10.26 16.18
C ARG A 209 -29.79 11.45 17.04
N LYS A 210 -29.65 11.21 18.34
CA LYS A 210 -29.21 12.16 19.36
C LYS A 210 -28.38 11.42 20.40
N GLU A 211 -27.58 12.16 21.16
CA GLU A 211 -26.81 11.63 22.30
C GLU A 211 -25.93 10.45 21.88
N GLN A 212 -25.36 10.54 20.67
CA GLN A 212 -24.43 9.56 20.15
C GLN A 212 -23.02 9.92 20.57
N ARG A 213 -22.19 8.90 20.76
CA ARG A 213 -20.77 9.03 21.10
C ARG A 213 -19.99 7.95 20.37
N PHE A 214 -18.78 8.28 19.98
CA PHE A 214 -17.78 7.33 19.54
C PHE A 214 -16.72 7.24 20.65
N ASP A 215 -16.45 6.01 21.08
CA ASP A 215 -15.57 5.71 22.21
C ASP A 215 -14.10 5.68 21.79
N ARG A 216 -13.80 5.41 20.50
CA ARG A 216 -12.45 5.35 19.93
C ARG A 216 -12.40 5.95 18.53
N ARG A 217 -11.20 6.36 18.09
CA ARG A 217 -10.99 6.87 16.72
C ARG A 217 -11.14 5.75 15.69
N GLY A 218 -11.63 6.09 14.49
CA GLY A 218 -11.97 5.10 13.46
C GLY A 218 -13.19 4.21 13.79
N GLN A 219 -13.85 4.39 14.94
CA GLN A 219 -15.01 3.58 15.30
C GLN A 219 -16.19 3.86 14.37
N THR A 220 -16.82 2.81 13.86
CA THR A 220 -18.02 2.92 13.02
C THR A 220 -19.29 2.61 13.80
N GLY A 221 -20.22 3.57 13.86
CA GLY A 221 -21.57 3.41 14.40
C GLY A 221 -22.57 3.01 13.31
N PHE A 222 -23.45 2.05 13.59
CA PHE A 222 -24.40 1.51 12.61
C PHE A 222 -25.86 1.80 12.99
N TYR A 223 -26.64 2.24 12.01
CA TYR A 223 -28.00 2.74 12.22
C TYR A 223 -28.96 2.16 11.20
N SER A 224 -30.07 1.59 11.69
CA SER A 224 -31.16 1.10 10.84
C SER A 224 -32.17 2.21 10.53
N ILE A 225 -32.70 2.22 9.31
CA ILE A 225 -33.82 3.07 8.89
C ILE A 225 -35.11 2.25 9.00
N GLY A 226 -36.03 2.67 9.88
CA GLY A 226 -37.25 1.90 10.16
C GLY A 226 -38.25 1.81 9.00
N ALA A 227 -38.25 2.78 8.09
CA ALA A 227 -39.15 2.82 6.93
C ALA A 227 -38.38 3.17 5.64
N PRO A 228 -37.61 2.21 5.08
CA PRO A 228 -36.78 2.45 3.91
C PRO A 228 -37.62 2.80 2.68
N ARG A 229 -37.16 3.79 1.92
CA ARG A 229 -37.76 4.21 0.64
C ARG A 229 -36.66 4.55 -0.35
N ALA A 230 -36.95 4.33 -1.63
CA ALA A 230 -36.01 4.61 -2.71
C ALA A 230 -35.93 6.12 -3.00
N TYR A 231 -34.73 6.67 -2.85
CA TYR A 231 -34.41 8.04 -3.22
C TYR A 231 -33.15 8.10 -4.07
N ARG A 232 -33.03 9.15 -4.87
CA ARG A 232 -31.83 9.44 -5.65
C ARG A 232 -30.83 10.26 -4.85
N HIS A 233 -31.30 11.11 -3.94
CA HIS A 233 -30.48 11.96 -3.11
C HIS A 233 -30.69 11.63 -1.64
N TYR A 234 -29.61 11.60 -0.88
CA TYR A 234 -29.60 11.38 0.56
C TYR A 234 -28.82 12.50 1.24
N GLN A 235 -29.32 13.02 2.35
CA GLN A 235 -28.64 14.06 3.13
C GLN A 235 -28.39 13.59 4.55
N LEU A 236 -27.16 13.77 5.02
CA LEU A 236 -26.77 13.72 6.42
C LEU A 236 -26.75 15.16 6.95
N ARG A 237 -27.62 15.44 7.91
CA ARG A 237 -27.77 16.76 8.55
C ARG A 237 -27.34 16.65 10.00
N ILE A 238 -26.16 17.15 10.32
CA ILE A 238 -25.56 17.07 11.66
C ILE A 238 -25.90 18.35 12.42
N THR A 239 -26.45 18.19 13.61
CA THR A 239 -27.03 19.28 14.42
C THR A 239 -26.35 19.41 15.79
N ASP A 240 -25.39 18.55 16.11
CA ASP A 240 -24.58 18.59 17.32
C ASP A 240 -23.34 17.70 17.12
N ASN A 241 -22.22 18.06 17.76
CA ASN A 241 -20.99 17.28 17.83
C ASN A 241 -20.72 16.86 19.29
N CYS A 242 -19.73 16.02 19.54
CA CYS A 242 -19.46 15.56 20.90
C CYS A 242 -19.04 16.74 21.79
N ALA A 243 -18.27 17.68 21.24
CA ALA A 243 -17.77 18.89 21.89
C ALA A 243 -17.35 18.59 23.34
N ASP A 244 -17.96 19.30 24.29
CA ASP A 244 -17.67 19.26 25.72
C ASP A 244 -18.03 17.92 26.40
N ARG A 245 -18.58 16.95 25.65
CA ARG A 245 -18.95 15.60 26.12
C ARG A 245 -17.85 14.57 25.86
N CYS A 246 -16.87 14.91 25.03
CA CYS A 246 -15.71 14.06 24.73
C CYS A 246 -14.42 14.74 25.21
N GLU A 247 -13.39 13.94 25.47
CA GLU A 247 -12.07 14.47 25.85
C GLU A 247 -11.38 15.12 24.64
N GLY A 248 -10.82 16.31 24.84
CA GLY A 248 -10.06 17.06 23.84
C GLY A 248 -9.90 18.54 24.21
N SER A 249 -9.32 19.34 23.31
CA SER A 249 -9.09 20.76 23.57
C SER A 249 -10.36 21.60 23.32
N ALA A 250 -10.45 22.78 23.94
CA ALA A 250 -11.59 23.68 23.74
C ALA A 250 -11.74 24.14 22.27
N ASP A 251 -10.63 24.25 21.54
CA ASP A 251 -10.61 24.62 20.13
C ASP A 251 -11.17 23.51 19.22
N ASP A 252 -11.22 22.26 19.70
CA ASP A 252 -11.76 21.12 18.97
C ASP A 252 -13.29 21.06 18.99
N SER A 253 -13.94 21.66 20.01
CA SER A 253 -15.40 21.66 20.14
C SER A 253 -16.12 22.51 19.08
N GLU A 254 -15.39 23.40 18.39
CA GLU A 254 -15.96 24.39 17.47
C GLU A 254 -16.02 23.92 16.01
N LYS A 255 -15.81 22.63 15.73
CA LYS A 255 -15.75 22.10 14.36
C LYS A 255 -16.37 20.72 14.25
N LEU A 256 -16.58 20.28 13.00
CA LEU A 256 -17.05 18.95 12.67
C LEU A 256 -15.99 18.16 11.91
N GLN A 257 -15.93 16.86 12.19
CA GLN A 257 -15.29 15.90 11.30
C GLN A 257 -16.05 14.59 11.23
N LEU A 258 -15.75 13.80 10.21
CA LEU A 258 -16.26 12.45 10.05
C LEU A 258 -15.38 11.67 9.06
N ALA A 259 -14.95 10.45 9.39
CA ALA A 259 -14.16 9.63 8.46
C ALA A 259 -15.01 9.19 7.26
N ASP A 260 -16.11 8.48 7.53
CA ASP A 260 -16.95 7.89 6.48
C ASP A 260 -18.44 8.01 6.85
N TRP A 261 -19.27 8.18 5.82
CA TRP A 261 -20.71 7.98 5.86
C TRP A 261 -21.11 6.95 4.81
N THR A 262 -21.35 5.71 5.23
CA THR A 262 -21.74 4.64 4.31
C THR A 262 -23.25 4.43 4.33
N LEU A 263 -23.89 4.65 3.17
CA LEU A 263 -25.29 4.29 2.97
C LEU A 263 -25.41 2.80 2.68
N ARG A 264 -26.35 2.12 3.36
CA ARG A 264 -26.67 0.71 3.18
C ARG A 264 -28.06 0.59 2.57
N SER A 265 -28.21 -0.22 1.53
CA SER A 265 -29.48 -0.65 0.95
C SER A 265 -29.65 -2.15 1.07
N SER A 266 -30.86 -2.56 0.76
CA SER A 266 -31.23 -3.96 0.58
C SER A 266 -31.49 -4.31 -0.89
N ALA A 267 -30.96 -3.56 -1.87
CA ALA A 267 -31.46 -3.50 -3.25
C ALA A 267 -32.00 -4.85 -3.80
N GLY A 268 -33.32 -5.06 -3.66
CA GLY A 268 -34.03 -6.26 -4.09
C GLY A 268 -35.10 -6.77 -3.10
N SER A 269 -36.23 -7.25 -3.64
CA SER A 269 -37.17 -8.14 -2.93
C SER A 269 -36.76 -9.61 -3.03
N GLY A 270 -35.66 -9.89 -3.75
CA GLY A 270 -35.11 -11.22 -3.99
C GLY A 270 -34.09 -11.63 -2.93
N ALA A 271 -33.78 -12.92 -2.92
CA ALA A 271 -32.76 -13.47 -2.05
C ALA A 271 -31.36 -13.00 -2.46
N SER A 272 -30.49 -12.73 -1.49
CA SER A 272 -29.09 -12.38 -1.66
C SER A 272 -28.27 -12.94 -0.50
N ALA A 273 -26.98 -13.21 -0.74
CA ALA A 273 -26.09 -13.73 0.29
C ALA A 273 -26.08 -12.82 1.53
N LEU A 274 -25.84 -13.42 2.70
CA LEU A 274 -25.62 -12.72 3.95
C LEU A 274 -24.60 -11.61 3.71
N GLY A 275 -24.92 -10.46 4.26
CA GLY A 275 -23.98 -9.38 4.25
C GLY A 275 -22.87 -9.62 5.24
N VAL A 276 -21.64 -9.32 4.85
CA VAL A 276 -20.49 -9.33 5.76
C VAL A 276 -19.79 -7.97 5.75
N SER A 277 -19.04 -7.65 6.80
CA SER A 277 -18.13 -6.50 6.90
C SER A 277 -17.18 -6.69 8.08
N VAL A 278 -15.92 -6.27 7.95
CA VAL A 278 -15.04 -6.13 9.12
C VAL A 278 -15.38 -4.82 9.81
N GLU A 279 -15.71 -4.89 11.09
CA GLU A 279 -16.17 -3.75 11.87
C GLU A 279 -15.52 -3.78 13.27
N ASN A 280 -15.41 -2.62 13.90
CA ASN A 280 -15.00 -2.56 15.30
C ASN A 280 -16.01 -3.34 16.18
N ALA A 281 -15.49 -4.21 17.05
CA ALA A 281 -16.28 -5.15 17.84
C ALA A 281 -16.32 -4.82 19.35
N ASP A 282 -15.80 -3.67 19.80
CA ASP A 282 -15.72 -3.34 21.24
C ASP A 282 -17.06 -3.25 21.93
N ALA A 283 -18.05 -2.67 21.23
CA ALA A 283 -19.42 -2.59 21.73
C ALA A 283 -20.07 -3.97 21.88
N ALA A 284 -19.53 -4.98 21.18
CA ALA A 284 -19.88 -6.39 21.32
C ALA A 284 -18.99 -7.12 22.34
N GLY A 285 -17.97 -6.45 22.88
CA GLY A 285 -16.86 -7.01 23.66
C GLY A 285 -16.02 -7.92 22.78
N ALA A 286 -15.19 -7.38 21.88
CA ALA A 286 -14.43 -8.12 20.87
C ALA A 286 -13.80 -9.42 21.41
N ALA A 287 -13.78 -10.47 20.59
CA ALA A 287 -13.31 -11.78 21.05
C ALA A 287 -11.84 -11.68 21.47
N ASP A 288 -11.06 -11.03 20.63
CA ASP A 288 -9.75 -10.46 20.88
C ASP A 288 -9.67 -9.09 20.16
N GLY A 289 -8.65 -8.28 20.48
CA GLY A 289 -8.39 -7.03 19.76
C GLY A 289 -9.54 -6.01 19.72
N SER A 290 -9.82 -5.47 18.53
CA SER A 290 -10.68 -4.32 18.28
C SER A 290 -11.68 -4.52 17.13
N ALA A 291 -11.49 -5.49 16.24
CA ALA A 291 -12.26 -5.62 15.01
C ALA A 291 -12.60 -7.07 14.68
N ALA A 292 -13.86 -7.33 14.29
CA ALA A 292 -14.35 -8.65 13.94
C ALA A 292 -15.20 -8.63 12.67
N LEU A 293 -15.44 -9.79 12.07
CA LEU A 293 -16.34 -9.92 10.93
C LEU A 293 -17.80 -9.91 11.40
N ARG A 294 -18.52 -8.84 11.11
CA ARG A 294 -19.98 -8.80 11.24
C ARG A 294 -20.65 -9.51 10.09
N TYR A 295 -21.70 -10.28 10.39
CA TYR A 295 -22.68 -10.73 9.40
C TYR A 295 -24.06 -10.14 9.67
N SER A 296 -24.86 -9.93 8.62
CA SER A 296 -26.21 -9.37 8.73
C SER A 296 -27.12 -9.75 7.55
N GLY A 297 -28.36 -10.09 7.85
CA GLY A 297 -29.39 -10.41 6.86
C GLY A 297 -30.81 -10.32 7.39
N ARG A 298 -31.76 -10.56 6.49
CA ARG A 298 -33.19 -10.63 6.78
C ARG A 298 -33.86 -11.77 6.01
N VAL A 299 -34.65 -12.54 6.73
CA VAL A 299 -35.50 -13.61 6.16
C VAL A 299 -36.71 -12.97 5.48
N LEU A 300 -36.95 -13.33 4.22
CA LEU A 300 -37.95 -12.68 3.36
C LEU A 300 -39.37 -13.23 3.58
N GLY A 301 -39.50 -14.50 3.94
CA GLY A 301 -40.76 -15.17 4.24
C GLY A 301 -40.55 -16.35 5.19
N SER A 302 -41.61 -16.85 5.80
CA SER A 302 -41.49 -18.00 6.68
C SER A 302 -41.19 -19.29 5.91
N GLY A 303 -40.36 -20.16 6.48
CA GLY A 303 -39.91 -21.41 5.87
C GLY A 303 -38.40 -21.43 5.66
N ALA A 304 -37.92 -22.45 4.94
CA ALA A 304 -36.49 -22.71 4.89
C ALA A 304 -35.70 -21.57 4.19
N ALA A 305 -34.67 -21.06 4.87
CA ALA A 305 -33.81 -19.98 4.42
C ALA A 305 -32.34 -20.40 4.52
N SER A 306 -31.53 -19.94 3.55
CA SER A 306 -30.12 -20.31 3.49
C SER A 306 -29.28 -19.26 2.78
N SER A 307 -28.01 -19.17 3.15
CA SER A 307 -27.00 -18.34 2.48
C SER A 307 -25.62 -18.97 2.61
N THR A 308 -24.78 -18.77 1.59
CA THR A 308 -23.35 -19.06 1.64
C THR A 308 -22.58 -17.85 1.13
N VAL A 309 -21.49 -17.46 1.80
CA VAL A 309 -20.60 -16.36 1.40
C VAL A 309 -19.16 -16.88 1.44
N VAL A 310 -18.37 -16.62 0.40
CA VAL A 310 -16.94 -16.96 0.43
C VAL A 310 -16.19 -15.88 1.21
N LEU A 311 -15.60 -16.24 2.35
CA LEU A 311 -14.80 -15.32 3.16
C LEU A 311 -13.34 -15.28 2.70
N ARG A 312 -12.84 -16.44 2.29
CA ARG A 312 -11.50 -16.61 1.71
C ARG A 312 -11.53 -17.69 0.65
N SER A 313 -10.94 -17.42 -0.50
CA SER A 313 -10.72 -18.39 -1.56
C SER A 313 -9.23 -18.55 -1.88
N GLY A 314 -8.91 -19.51 -2.75
CA GLY A 314 -7.54 -19.75 -3.20
C GLY A 314 -6.61 -20.14 -2.06
N LEU A 315 -7.16 -20.71 -0.99
CA LEU A 315 -6.35 -21.35 0.02
C LEU A 315 -5.72 -22.60 -0.58
N ASP A 316 -4.57 -22.94 -0.03
CA ASP A 316 -3.89 -24.18 -0.37
C ASP A 316 -3.28 -24.76 0.90
N VAL A 317 -4.14 -25.03 1.89
CA VAL A 317 -3.71 -25.41 3.25
C VAL A 317 -3.80 -26.93 3.40
N PRO A 318 -2.67 -27.66 3.55
CA PRO A 318 -2.71 -29.11 3.75
C PRO A 318 -3.41 -29.50 5.05
N ILE A 319 -4.23 -30.54 4.99
CA ILE A 319 -4.91 -31.09 6.16
C ILE A 319 -4.11 -32.28 6.69
N GLY A 320 -3.77 -32.28 7.97
CA GLY A 320 -3.13 -33.40 8.68
C GLY A 320 -4.03 -34.02 9.73
N GLU A 321 -3.53 -35.07 10.39
CA GLU A 321 -4.31 -35.93 11.28
C GLU A 321 -4.90 -35.20 12.51
N LYS A 322 -4.31 -34.06 12.89
CA LYS A 322 -4.77 -33.21 13.99
C LYS A 322 -5.28 -31.83 13.55
N ALA A 323 -5.44 -31.61 12.25
CA ALA A 323 -5.93 -30.33 11.76
C ALA A 323 -7.35 -30.07 12.28
N GLU A 324 -7.61 -28.82 12.64
CA GLU A 324 -8.93 -28.32 13.02
C GLU A 324 -9.20 -26.96 12.39
N LEU A 325 -10.49 -26.66 12.18
CA LEU A 325 -10.98 -25.30 12.03
C LEU A 325 -11.42 -24.82 13.41
N ARG A 326 -10.88 -23.69 13.86
CA ARG A 326 -11.30 -22.97 15.04
C ARG A 326 -11.78 -21.57 14.64
N TYR A 327 -12.84 -21.07 15.27
CA TYR A 327 -13.27 -19.68 15.13
C TYR A 327 -14.13 -19.28 16.31
N ARG A 328 -14.27 -17.98 16.55
CA ARG A 328 -15.18 -17.44 17.56
C ARG A 328 -16.41 -16.89 16.88
N ILE A 329 -17.58 -17.12 17.47
CA ILE A 329 -18.86 -16.64 16.95
C ILE A 329 -19.68 -16.04 18.09
N ARG A 330 -20.35 -14.93 17.81
CA ARG A 330 -21.30 -14.28 18.70
C ARG A 330 -22.59 -13.98 17.96
N PRO A 331 -23.58 -14.90 18.00
CA PRO A 331 -24.92 -14.63 17.46
C PRO A 331 -25.57 -13.48 18.23
N GLN A 332 -26.30 -12.60 17.55
CA GLN A 332 -27.01 -11.52 18.23
C GLN A 332 -28.32 -11.99 18.89
N ASP A 333 -29.00 -12.96 18.27
CA ASP A 333 -30.29 -13.51 18.72
C ASP A 333 -30.46 -14.97 18.25
N ALA A 334 -31.56 -15.60 18.65
CA ALA A 334 -31.88 -16.98 18.27
C ALA A 334 -32.05 -17.18 16.74
N ALA A 335 -32.36 -16.12 15.98
CA ALA A 335 -32.41 -16.22 14.51
C ALA A 335 -31.02 -16.33 13.88
N SER A 336 -29.98 -16.07 14.67
CA SER A 336 -28.57 -16.02 14.26
C SER A 336 -27.78 -17.27 14.65
N GLU A 337 -28.32 -18.11 15.55
CA GLU A 337 -27.75 -19.42 15.92
C GLU A 337 -27.42 -20.34 14.73
N PRO A 338 -28.18 -20.36 13.61
CA PRO A 338 -27.89 -21.24 12.47
C PRO A 338 -26.73 -20.79 11.57
N VAL A 339 -25.89 -19.87 12.04
CA VAL A 339 -24.69 -19.38 11.34
C VAL A 339 -23.46 -20.20 11.73
N ALA A 340 -22.67 -20.60 10.74
CA ALA A 340 -21.43 -21.38 10.95
C ALA A 340 -20.41 -21.11 9.83
N LEU A 341 -19.16 -21.53 10.05
CA LEU A 341 -18.15 -21.57 9.00
C LEU A 341 -18.01 -22.97 8.43
N ASP A 342 -17.90 -23.05 7.10
CA ASP A 342 -17.64 -24.29 6.37
C ASP A 342 -16.26 -24.22 5.69
N VAL A 343 -15.61 -25.39 5.59
CA VAL A 343 -14.34 -25.59 4.91
C VAL A 343 -14.60 -26.27 3.57
N VAL A 344 -14.15 -25.69 2.46
CA VAL A 344 -14.14 -26.37 1.16
C VAL A 344 -12.77 -26.97 0.95
N HIS A 345 -12.71 -28.27 0.72
CA HIS A 345 -11.48 -29.02 0.57
C HIS A 345 -11.44 -29.83 -0.73
N THR A 346 -10.26 -30.00 -1.28
CA THR A 346 -9.98 -30.73 -2.53
C THR A 346 -9.17 -32.00 -2.25
N ASP A 347 -9.09 -32.89 -3.23
CA ASP A 347 -8.10 -33.97 -3.24
C ASP A 347 -6.68 -33.42 -3.47
N LYS A 348 -5.65 -34.29 -3.43
CA LYS A 348 -4.26 -33.88 -3.63
C LYS A 348 -4.03 -33.16 -4.97
N ASP A 349 -4.81 -33.53 -5.98
CA ASP A 349 -4.71 -32.98 -7.34
C ASP A 349 -5.53 -31.68 -7.52
N GLY A 350 -6.24 -31.24 -6.48
CA GLY A 350 -6.96 -29.97 -6.46
C GLY A 350 -8.28 -29.92 -7.24
N GLN A 351 -8.79 -31.04 -7.77
CA GLN A 351 -9.84 -31.02 -8.79
C GLN A 351 -11.27 -31.19 -8.25
N HIS A 352 -11.44 -31.85 -7.10
CA HIS A 352 -12.77 -32.24 -6.62
C HIS A 352 -13.15 -31.54 -5.32
N PRO A 353 -13.74 -30.32 -5.37
CA PRO A 353 -14.13 -29.60 -4.17
C PRO A 353 -15.28 -30.31 -3.45
N ARG A 354 -15.13 -30.46 -2.14
CA ARG A 354 -16.17 -30.95 -1.21
C ARG A 354 -16.23 -30.03 0.00
N THR A 355 -17.38 -29.94 0.65
CA THR A 355 -17.58 -29.08 1.81
C THR A 355 -17.68 -29.89 3.09
N ARG A 356 -16.84 -29.56 4.07
CA ARG A 356 -16.95 -29.99 5.46
C ARG A 356 -17.59 -28.86 6.25
N LYS A 357 -18.67 -29.16 6.96
CA LYS A 357 -19.31 -28.19 7.84
C LYS A 357 -18.51 -28.05 9.13
N GLY A 358 -18.26 -26.81 9.57
CA GLY A 358 -17.75 -26.51 10.91
C GLY A 358 -18.93 -26.21 11.83
N GLU A 359 -19.69 -27.23 12.20
CA GLU A 359 -20.79 -27.04 13.16
C GLU A 359 -20.21 -26.84 14.58
N PRO A 360 -20.81 -25.98 15.41
CA PRO A 360 -20.57 -26.00 16.86
C PRO A 360 -20.74 -27.43 17.37
N GLY A 361 -19.91 -27.86 18.32
CA GLY A 361 -20.01 -29.20 18.92
C GLY A 361 -21.32 -29.42 19.70
N ASP A 362 -21.27 -30.17 20.80
CA ASP A 362 -22.43 -30.35 21.67
C ASP A 362 -22.74 -29.05 22.45
N GLY A 363 -23.54 -28.18 21.82
CA GLY A 363 -24.01 -26.90 22.38
C GLY A 363 -24.16 -25.83 21.29
N ALA A 364 -25.36 -25.26 21.14
CA ALA A 364 -25.57 -24.14 20.23
C ALA A 364 -24.89 -22.87 20.81
N PRO A 365 -24.25 -22.03 19.99
CA PRO A 365 -23.66 -20.77 20.46
C PRO A 365 -24.73 -19.89 21.14
N GLU A 366 -24.41 -19.37 22.32
CA GLU A 366 -25.37 -18.58 23.09
C GLU A 366 -25.52 -17.17 22.52
N PRO A 367 -26.75 -16.67 22.26
CA PRO A 367 -26.94 -15.32 21.78
C PRO A 367 -26.40 -14.25 22.73
N GLY A 368 -25.60 -13.33 22.20
CA GLY A 368 -25.00 -12.22 22.94
C GLY A 368 -23.65 -12.54 23.57
N GLU A 369 -23.14 -13.76 23.46
CA GLU A 369 -21.86 -14.18 24.03
C GLU A 369 -20.91 -14.75 22.96
N TRP A 370 -19.61 -14.58 23.16
CA TRP A 370 -18.61 -15.20 22.29
C TRP A 370 -18.43 -16.67 22.63
N THR A 371 -18.66 -17.52 21.64
CA THR A 371 -18.45 -18.96 21.74
C THR A 371 -17.33 -19.37 20.80
N THR A 372 -16.35 -20.13 21.30
CA THR A 372 -15.34 -20.77 20.45
C THR A 372 -15.90 -22.05 19.84
N VAL A 373 -15.86 -22.15 18.52
CA VAL A 373 -16.20 -23.35 17.76
C VAL A 373 -14.92 -24.02 17.28
N SER A 374 -14.81 -25.33 17.52
CA SER A 374 -13.72 -26.18 17.01
C SER A 374 -14.30 -27.36 16.24
N ALA A 375 -13.86 -27.54 14.99
CA ALA A 375 -14.26 -28.62 14.12
C ALA A 375 -13.03 -29.40 13.63
N GLY A 376 -12.91 -30.66 14.06
CA GLY A 376 -11.82 -31.54 13.63
C GLY A 376 -11.89 -31.86 12.13
N LEU A 377 -10.73 -31.76 11.48
CA LEU A 377 -10.51 -32.05 10.06
C LEU A 377 -9.59 -33.28 9.85
N GLY A 378 -9.13 -33.93 10.92
CA GLY A 378 -8.17 -35.04 10.87
C GLY A 378 -8.57 -36.21 9.97
N ASP A 379 -9.87 -36.49 9.83
CA ASP A 379 -10.38 -37.53 8.92
C ASP A 379 -10.21 -37.18 7.43
N LEU A 380 -9.84 -35.93 7.13
CA LEU A 380 -9.53 -35.42 5.81
C LEU A 380 -8.01 -35.33 5.58
N ALA A 381 -7.18 -35.95 6.41
CA ALA A 381 -5.73 -35.94 6.27
C ALA A 381 -5.29 -36.29 4.83
N GLY A 382 -4.33 -35.51 4.31
CA GLY A 382 -3.84 -35.60 2.93
C GLY A 382 -4.68 -34.87 1.88
N ARG A 383 -5.79 -34.23 2.27
CA ARG A 383 -6.54 -33.26 1.44
C ARG A 383 -6.02 -31.83 1.65
N ARG A 384 -6.57 -30.87 0.90
CA ARG A 384 -6.18 -29.45 1.00
C ARG A 384 -7.41 -28.56 1.15
N VAL A 385 -7.37 -27.57 2.02
CA VAL A 385 -8.41 -26.54 2.14
C VAL A 385 -8.20 -25.51 1.03
N SER A 386 -9.29 -25.23 0.31
CA SER A 386 -9.35 -24.30 -0.82
C SER A 386 -10.14 -23.02 -0.53
N GLU A 387 -11.13 -23.10 0.36
CA GLU A 387 -11.96 -21.95 0.74
C GLU A 387 -12.49 -22.05 2.17
N ILE A 388 -12.74 -20.89 2.78
CA ILE A 388 -13.57 -20.73 3.97
C ILE A 388 -14.86 -20.01 3.58
N ARG A 389 -16.01 -20.58 3.97
CA ARG A 389 -17.33 -20.04 3.66
C ARG A 389 -18.13 -19.77 4.92
N LEU A 390 -18.76 -18.60 4.99
CA LEU A 390 -19.83 -18.33 5.94
C LEU A 390 -21.13 -18.97 5.45
N ARG A 391 -21.78 -19.78 6.28
CA ARG A 391 -23.07 -20.40 5.98
C ARG A 391 -24.12 -19.96 6.99
N TYR A 392 -25.33 -19.69 6.47
CA TYR A 392 -26.57 -19.67 7.24
C TYR A 392 -27.50 -20.73 6.68
N ALA A 393 -28.10 -21.55 7.54
CA ALA A 393 -29.08 -22.55 7.13
C ALA A 393 -30.11 -22.80 8.23
N ASP A 394 -31.32 -22.25 8.05
CA ASP A 394 -32.45 -22.46 8.94
C ASP A 394 -33.61 -23.10 8.16
N GLY A 395 -34.02 -24.31 8.55
CA GLY A 395 -35.13 -25.02 7.91
C GLY A 395 -36.50 -24.39 8.20
N HIS A 396 -36.62 -23.61 9.27
CA HIS A 396 -37.88 -23.14 9.85
C HIS A 396 -37.85 -21.63 10.16
N ALA A 397 -37.10 -20.87 9.37
CA ALA A 397 -36.92 -19.44 9.57
C ALA A 397 -38.25 -18.67 9.59
N LYS A 398 -38.34 -17.67 10.46
CA LYS A 398 -39.53 -16.80 10.57
C LYS A 398 -39.38 -15.60 9.64
N SER A 399 -40.47 -15.24 8.95
CA SER A 399 -40.51 -14.03 8.14
C SER A 399 -40.08 -12.80 8.94
N GLY A 400 -39.16 -12.00 8.41
CA GLY A 400 -38.67 -10.78 9.02
C GLY A 400 -37.58 -10.97 10.08
N ALA A 401 -37.23 -12.21 10.44
CA ALA A 401 -36.09 -12.49 11.32
C ALA A 401 -34.78 -11.95 10.73
N THR A 402 -33.86 -11.53 11.60
CA THR A 402 -32.65 -10.78 11.22
C THR A 402 -31.38 -11.49 11.66
N PRO A 403 -30.93 -12.56 10.97
CA PRO A 403 -29.68 -13.24 11.28
C PRO A 403 -28.51 -12.25 11.25
N THR A 404 -27.98 -11.93 12.42
CA THR A 404 -26.97 -10.90 12.65
C THR A 404 -26.03 -11.34 13.77
N GLY A 405 -24.75 -11.02 13.66
CA GLY A 405 -23.79 -11.36 14.69
C GLY A 405 -22.37 -11.17 14.21
N TRP A 406 -21.44 -11.79 14.91
CA TRP A 406 -20.01 -11.59 14.71
C TRP A 406 -19.27 -12.91 14.61
N ILE A 407 -18.18 -12.90 13.85
CA ILE A 407 -17.22 -13.99 13.71
C ILE A 407 -15.83 -13.40 13.85
N ASP A 408 -14.96 -14.12 14.55
CA ASP A 408 -13.59 -13.71 14.79
C ASP A 408 -12.64 -14.90 14.88
N ASP A 409 -11.35 -14.62 14.99
CA ASP A 409 -10.32 -15.61 15.34
C ASP A 409 -10.37 -16.89 14.49
N ILE A 410 -10.55 -16.75 13.18
CA ILE A 410 -10.64 -17.91 12.29
C ILE A 410 -9.24 -18.49 12.15
N VAL A 411 -9.05 -19.72 12.60
CA VAL A 411 -7.78 -20.45 12.53
C VAL A 411 -8.01 -21.82 11.90
N LEU A 412 -7.22 -22.14 10.89
CA LEU A 412 -7.04 -23.47 10.34
C LEU A 412 -5.64 -23.94 10.73
N GLY A 413 -5.53 -25.09 11.38
CA GLY A 413 -4.22 -25.66 11.74
C GLY A 413 -3.56 -25.00 12.96
N LYS A 414 -2.23 -25.09 13.04
CA LYS A 414 -1.41 -24.57 14.15
C LYS A 414 -0.19 -23.83 13.59
N ALA A 415 0.11 -22.64 14.13
CA ALA A 415 1.30 -21.87 13.79
C ALA A 415 2.59 -22.57 14.28
N ALA A 416 3.73 -22.22 13.68
CA ALA A 416 5.04 -22.72 14.13
C ALA A 416 5.50 -22.02 15.41
N LEU A 417 5.22 -20.72 15.52
CA LEU A 417 5.32 -19.91 16.73
C LEU A 417 4.11 -18.97 16.80
N ASP A 418 3.71 -18.60 18.02
CA ASP A 418 2.69 -17.59 18.29
C ASP A 418 3.13 -16.74 19.50
N GLY A 419 2.26 -15.83 19.96
CA GLY A 419 2.56 -14.93 21.08
C GLY A 419 2.91 -15.64 22.39
N SER A 420 2.60 -16.93 22.54
CA SER A 420 2.96 -17.71 23.73
C SER A 420 4.39 -18.27 23.69
N ALA A 421 5.14 -18.05 22.61
CA ALA A 421 6.51 -18.54 22.46
C ALA A 421 7.43 -18.00 23.56
N ALA A 422 8.19 -18.90 24.19
CA ALA A 422 9.26 -18.54 25.10
C ALA A 422 10.50 -18.11 24.31
N TRP A 423 11.10 -17.01 24.74
CA TRP A 423 12.29 -16.39 24.16
C TRP A 423 13.43 -16.39 25.17
N SER A 424 14.60 -16.81 24.71
CA SER A 424 15.86 -16.50 25.36
C SER A 424 16.31 -15.12 24.88
N TYR A 425 16.54 -14.17 25.79
CA TYR A 425 16.86 -12.79 25.44
C TYR A 425 18.07 -12.22 26.22
N LEU A 426 18.73 -11.22 25.63
CA LEU A 426 19.89 -10.52 26.17
C LEU A 426 19.64 -9.01 26.22
N ASP A 427 19.69 -8.46 27.43
CA ASP A 427 19.56 -7.03 27.77
C ASP A 427 20.70 -6.56 28.70
N ALA A 428 21.83 -7.26 28.69
CA ALA A 428 22.96 -6.95 29.57
C ALA A 428 23.84 -5.85 28.96
N PRO A 429 24.16 -4.78 29.71
CA PRO A 429 24.99 -3.69 29.19
C PRO A 429 26.40 -4.19 28.88
N ASP A 430 26.93 -3.73 27.75
CA ASP A 430 28.32 -3.96 27.32
C ASP A 430 28.68 -5.46 27.12
N VAL A 431 27.67 -6.31 26.86
CA VAL A 431 27.83 -7.72 26.54
C VAL A 431 27.44 -7.99 25.09
N ASP A 432 28.41 -8.41 24.28
CA ASP A 432 28.18 -8.83 22.89
C ASP A 432 27.62 -10.29 22.86
N PRO A 433 26.49 -10.57 22.20
CA PRO A 433 25.91 -11.91 22.11
C PRO A 433 26.79 -12.92 21.36
N ALA A 434 27.69 -12.46 20.50
CA ALA A 434 28.67 -13.28 19.77
C ALA A 434 30.10 -13.06 20.30
N ARG A 435 30.26 -12.70 21.57
CA ARG A 435 31.56 -12.40 22.17
C ARG A 435 32.60 -13.50 21.90
N GLY A 436 33.65 -13.12 21.18
CA GLY A 436 34.77 -14.01 20.86
C GLY A 436 34.67 -14.72 19.51
N ASP A 437 33.56 -14.52 18.77
CA ASP A 437 33.43 -14.92 17.37
C ASP A 437 33.83 -13.75 16.44
N GLU A 438 34.31 -14.07 15.24
CA GLU A 438 34.58 -13.08 14.18
C GLU A 438 33.28 -12.66 13.47
N ASP A 439 32.28 -13.53 13.44
CA ASP A 439 30.95 -13.25 12.89
C ASP A 439 30.01 -12.73 13.99
N ARG A 440 29.62 -11.44 13.87
CA ARG A 440 28.69 -10.78 14.80
C ARG A 440 27.34 -11.49 14.91
N THR A 441 26.97 -12.29 13.90
CA THR A 441 25.68 -12.99 13.83
C THR A 441 25.78 -14.46 14.26
N ALA A 442 26.94 -14.94 14.74
CA ALA A 442 27.12 -16.34 15.13
C ALA A 442 26.07 -16.85 16.14
N TRP A 443 25.60 -15.95 17.02
CA TRP A 443 24.56 -16.19 18.01
C TRP A 443 23.18 -16.55 17.40
N THR A 444 22.98 -16.34 16.10
CA THR A 444 21.69 -16.64 15.43
C THR A 444 21.64 -18.08 14.89
N ARG A 445 22.76 -18.81 14.93
CA ARG A 445 22.90 -20.15 14.34
C ARG A 445 22.34 -21.25 15.25
N PRO A 446 21.82 -22.37 14.69
CA PRO A 446 21.39 -23.50 15.50
C PRO A 446 22.55 -24.12 16.28
N GLY A 447 22.34 -24.42 17.55
CA GLY A 447 23.34 -25.06 18.41
C GLY A 447 24.50 -24.14 18.82
N PHE A 448 24.31 -22.82 18.75
CA PHE A 448 25.25 -21.85 19.31
C PHE A 448 25.49 -22.11 20.81
N ASP A 449 26.74 -22.03 21.24
CA ASP A 449 27.14 -22.16 22.64
C ASP A 449 27.09 -20.79 23.30
N ASP A 450 26.16 -20.62 24.25
CA ASP A 450 25.93 -19.35 24.94
C ASP A 450 27.07 -18.98 25.90
N GLY A 451 27.99 -19.91 26.20
CA GLY A 451 29.14 -19.68 27.06
C GLY A 451 28.76 -19.03 28.40
N ASP A 452 29.45 -17.96 28.77
CA ASP A 452 29.18 -17.16 29.98
C ASP A 452 28.25 -15.95 29.70
N VAL A 453 27.60 -15.87 28.52
CA VAL A 453 26.69 -14.76 28.19
C VAL A 453 25.39 -14.94 29.00
N PRO A 454 24.94 -13.91 29.76
CA PRO A 454 23.84 -14.04 30.71
C PRO A 454 22.46 -13.92 30.03
N TRP A 455 22.12 -14.87 29.18
CA TRP A 455 20.78 -14.95 28.57
C TRP A 455 19.70 -15.21 29.63
N LYS A 456 18.56 -14.52 29.49
CA LYS A 456 17.36 -14.67 30.33
C LYS A 456 16.25 -15.34 29.51
N GLU A 457 15.18 -15.79 30.17
CA GLU A 457 14.01 -16.37 29.49
C GLU A 457 12.71 -15.64 29.88
N ALA A 458 11.84 -15.37 28.90
CA ALA A 458 10.49 -14.85 29.11
C ALA A 458 9.58 -15.14 27.90
N THR A 459 8.27 -15.00 28.06
CA THR A 459 7.31 -14.98 26.94
C THR A 459 7.14 -13.56 26.42
N GLY A 460 6.83 -13.40 25.13
CA GLY A 460 6.53 -12.09 24.55
C GLY A 460 5.07 -11.66 24.77
N PRO A 461 4.69 -10.46 24.31
CA PRO A 461 5.54 -9.42 23.70
C PRO A 461 6.29 -8.58 24.77
N PHE A 462 7.43 -8.00 24.44
CA PHE A 462 8.47 -7.60 25.42
C PHE A 462 8.92 -6.15 25.19
N GLY A 463 9.45 -5.41 26.18
CA GLY A 463 9.65 -3.97 25.94
C GLY A 463 10.42 -3.13 26.95
N ALA A 464 10.39 -1.81 26.74
CA ALA A 464 10.91 -0.75 27.59
C ALA A 464 10.32 0.63 27.22
N LYS A 465 9.68 1.27 28.23
CA LYS A 465 9.79 2.71 28.58
C LYS A 465 9.52 2.88 30.09
N ASN A 466 10.27 3.75 30.76
CA ASN A 466 10.26 4.23 32.17
C ASN A 466 10.15 3.26 33.38
N ASP A 467 9.52 2.09 33.25
CA ASP A 467 9.54 0.97 34.22
C ASP A 467 9.07 -0.37 33.58
N GLY A 468 8.86 -0.40 32.25
CA GLY A 468 8.48 -1.62 31.52
C GLY A 468 6.98 -1.94 31.56
N THR A 469 6.10 -0.95 31.73
CA THR A 469 4.66 -1.22 31.92
C THR A 469 3.70 -0.69 30.86
N ASP A 470 4.08 0.27 29.99
CA ASP A 470 3.17 0.77 28.94
C ASP A 470 3.88 1.57 27.81
N LEU A 471 3.64 1.20 26.55
CA LEU A 471 4.05 1.92 25.34
C LEU A 471 2.87 2.62 24.63
N GLY A 472 1.65 2.53 25.18
CA GLY A 472 0.41 3.03 24.61
C GLY A 472 -0.58 1.90 24.25
N ASP A 473 -1.84 2.28 24.02
CA ASP A 473 -2.91 1.36 23.63
C ASP A 473 -2.53 0.54 22.38
N GLY A 474 -2.27 -0.77 22.57
CA GLY A 474 -1.96 -1.71 21.48
C GLY A 474 -0.59 -2.39 21.55
N PHE A 475 0.30 -1.97 22.46
CA PHE A 475 1.66 -2.54 22.61
C PHE A 475 1.92 -3.03 24.05
N PRO A 476 1.30 -4.15 24.47
CA PRO A 476 1.46 -4.64 25.83
C PRO A 476 2.92 -5.01 26.12
N VAL A 477 3.42 -4.60 27.29
CA VAL A 477 4.73 -5.00 27.78
C VAL A 477 4.54 -6.11 28.81
N GLU A 478 4.93 -7.34 28.47
CA GLU A 478 4.84 -8.49 29.39
C GLU A 478 6.16 -8.82 30.10
N THR A 479 7.28 -8.24 29.60
CA THR A 479 8.62 -8.44 30.14
C THR A 479 9.36 -7.10 30.24
N GLU A 480 9.84 -6.76 31.45
CA GLU A 480 10.66 -5.57 31.72
C GLU A 480 12.10 -5.78 31.20
N LEU A 481 12.49 -5.04 30.15
CA LEU A 481 13.88 -5.02 29.67
C LEU A 481 14.70 -3.95 30.39
N LYS A 482 15.97 -4.26 30.64
CA LYS A 482 16.91 -3.26 31.17
C LYS A 482 17.14 -2.15 30.14
N LEU A 483 16.75 -0.92 30.49
CA LEU A 483 16.89 0.23 29.59
C LEU A 483 18.23 0.94 29.70
N ARG A 484 18.80 1.09 30.91
CA ARG A 484 19.93 1.99 31.17
C ARG A 484 21.23 1.29 31.55
N LYS A 485 22.33 1.83 31.04
CA LYS A 485 23.70 1.55 31.47
C LYS A 485 24.05 2.30 32.75
N GLU A 486 25.16 1.94 33.36
CA GLU A 486 25.72 2.68 34.50
C GLU A 486 26.19 4.10 34.11
N SER A 487 26.53 4.33 32.83
CA SER A 487 26.87 5.66 32.31
C SER A 487 25.69 6.64 32.32
N GLY A 488 24.46 6.13 32.37
CA GLY A 488 23.22 6.89 32.21
C GLY A 488 22.64 6.85 30.79
N ASP A 489 23.39 6.34 29.81
CA ASP A 489 22.90 6.11 28.45
C ASP A 489 21.92 4.93 28.42
N ASN A 490 21.01 4.91 27.45
CA ASN A 490 20.19 3.74 27.18
C ASN A 490 21.03 2.63 26.51
N LEU A 491 20.53 1.39 26.50
CA LEU A 491 21.18 0.29 25.79
C LEU A 491 21.07 0.47 24.28
N GLU A 492 22.10 0.05 23.55
CA GLU A 492 22.10 0.13 22.08
C GLU A 492 21.13 -0.85 21.44
N ALA A 493 21.07 -2.08 21.97
CA ALA A 493 20.39 -3.18 21.31
C ALA A 493 19.96 -4.29 22.28
N TYR A 494 19.00 -5.08 21.81
CA TYR A 494 18.42 -6.23 22.48
C TYR A 494 18.41 -7.43 21.53
N PHE A 495 18.70 -8.61 22.04
CA PHE A 495 18.83 -9.84 21.23
C PHE A 495 17.89 -10.91 21.76
N PHE A 496 17.23 -11.62 20.85
CA PHE A 496 16.21 -12.61 21.17
C PHE A 496 16.41 -13.86 20.32
N ARG A 497 16.22 -15.03 20.90
CA ARG A 497 16.19 -16.30 20.16
C ARG A 497 15.16 -17.27 20.71
N THR A 498 14.60 -18.08 19.83
CA THR A 498 13.72 -19.20 20.19
C THR A 498 13.92 -20.35 19.20
N SER A 499 13.38 -21.52 19.51
CA SER A 499 13.45 -22.68 18.64
C SER A 499 12.06 -23.29 18.42
N PHE A 500 11.83 -23.80 17.22
CA PHE A 500 10.62 -24.52 16.84
C PHE A 500 10.98 -25.72 15.98
N SER A 501 10.10 -26.72 15.88
CA SER A 501 10.36 -27.92 15.09
C SER A 501 9.41 -28.05 13.90
N LEU A 502 9.95 -28.52 12.77
CA LEU A 502 9.18 -28.83 11.55
C LEU A 502 9.45 -30.28 11.13
N ASP A 503 8.44 -30.96 10.59
CA ASP A 503 8.64 -32.28 10.00
C ASP A 503 8.88 -32.20 8.48
N ARG A 504 9.21 -33.33 7.87
CA ARG A 504 9.43 -33.42 6.44
C ARG A 504 8.18 -33.11 5.62
N ALA A 505 6.99 -33.55 6.06
CA ALA A 505 5.75 -33.41 5.31
C ALA A 505 5.28 -31.94 5.22
N THR A 506 5.45 -31.18 6.31
CA THR A 506 5.19 -29.75 6.40
C THR A 506 6.16 -28.97 5.51
N LEU A 507 7.47 -29.27 5.59
CA LEU A 507 8.48 -28.65 4.72
C LEU A 507 8.21 -28.90 3.23
N ASP A 508 7.86 -30.14 2.86
CA ASP A 508 7.59 -30.52 1.47
C ASP A 508 6.27 -29.92 0.91
N SER A 509 5.41 -29.37 1.77
CA SER A 509 4.08 -28.88 1.40
C SER A 509 3.89 -27.36 1.48
N MET A 510 4.94 -26.60 1.80
CA MET A 510 4.87 -25.16 2.04
C MET A 510 5.81 -24.33 1.16
N THR A 511 5.44 -23.07 0.95
CA THR A 511 6.34 -22.06 0.37
C THR A 511 7.33 -21.55 1.42
N GLY A 512 6.87 -21.46 2.68
CA GLY A 512 7.68 -21.09 3.84
C GLY A 512 6.81 -20.74 5.03
N LEU A 513 7.38 -19.99 5.97
CA LEU A 513 6.67 -19.41 7.11
C LEU A 513 6.48 -17.91 6.90
N LEU A 514 5.37 -17.37 7.36
CA LEU A 514 5.03 -15.96 7.28
C LEU A 514 4.68 -15.47 8.67
N GLY A 515 5.22 -14.32 9.05
CA GLY A 515 4.90 -13.72 10.34
C GLY A 515 5.00 -12.21 10.34
N THR A 516 4.65 -11.64 11.48
CA THR A 516 4.76 -10.21 11.74
C THR A 516 5.67 -9.98 12.93
N VAL A 517 6.53 -8.99 12.76
CA VAL A 517 7.41 -8.46 13.77
C VAL A 517 7.04 -7.01 14.00
N VAL A 518 6.79 -6.63 15.24
CA VAL A 518 6.60 -5.24 15.59
C VAL A 518 7.90 -4.73 16.23
N HIS A 519 8.27 -3.50 15.91
CA HIS A 519 9.54 -2.88 16.31
C HIS A 519 9.35 -1.36 16.31
N ASP A 520 10.22 -0.62 16.98
CA ASP A 520 10.16 0.85 16.99
C ASP A 520 11.19 1.46 16.05
N ASP A 521 12.48 1.34 16.39
CA ASP A 521 13.57 1.94 15.63
C ASP A 521 14.11 1.03 14.52
N SER A 522 14.71 -0.10 14.89
CA SER A 522 15.24 -1.06 13.93
C SER A 522 15.09 -2.50 14.39
N VAL A 523 14.93 -3.40 13.42
CA VAL A 523 14.83 -4.83 13.68
C VAL A 523 15.50 -5.64 12.57
N THR A 524 16.20 -6.70 12.94
CA THR A 524 16.69 -7.73 12.01
C THR A 524 16.22 -9.10 12.45
N VAL A 525 15.62 -9.87 11.55
CA VAL A 525 15.13 -11.23 11.79
C VAL A 525 16.02 -12.23 11.08
N TYR A 526 16.44 -13.28 11.80
CA TYR A 526 17.27 -14.37 11.32
C TYR A 526 16.57 -15.71 11.51
N ALA A 527 16.77 -16.62 10.56
CA ALA A 527 16.37 -18.03 10.70
C ALA A 527 17.57 -18.93 10.43
N ASN A 528 17.90 -19.80 11.39
CA ASN A 528 19.00 -20.74 11.31
C ASN A 528 20.36 -20.10 10.92
N GLY A 529 20.63 -18.87 11.35
CA GLY A 529 21.86 -18.15 10.99
C GLY A 529 21.77 -17.28 9.75
N HIS A 530 20.67 -17.34 8.99
CA HIS A 530 20.48 -16.56 7.77
C HIS A 530 19.62 -15.33 8.03
N ARG A 531 20.03 -14.16 7.54
CA ARG A 531 19.19 -12.94 7.59
C ARG A 531 17.97 -13.14 6.70
N ILE A 532 16.79 -12.90 7.25
CA ILE A 532 15.49 -13.08 6.58
C ILE A 532 14.87 -11.74 6.22
N ALA A 533 14.85 -10.81 7.18
CA ALA A 533 14.26 -9.49 7.00
C ALA A 533 14.95 -8.46 7.90
N GLY A 534 14.88 -7.19 7.49
CA GLY A 534 15.41 -6.06 8.23
C GLY A 534 14.59 -4.79 8.01
N ARG A 535 14.57 -3.92 9.03
CA ARG A 535 14.07 -2.54 8.95
C ARG A 535 15.03 -1.65 9.71
N GLY A 536 15.48 -0.58 9.05
CA GLY A 536 16.40 0.38 9.67
C GLY A 536 17.79 -0.19 9.97
N ASP A 537 18.12 -1.38 9.48
CA ASP A 537 19.33 -2.14 9.85
C ASP A 537 20.50 -1.98 8.86
N GLY A 538 20.31 -1.21 7.78
CA GLY A 538 21.30 -1.09 6.69
C GLY A 538 22.66 -0.49 7.07
N GLN A 539 22.78 0.12 8.26
CA GLN A 539 24.05 0.65 8.79
C GLN A 539 24.58 -0.12 10.01
N ILE A 540 23.93 -1.23 10.39
CA ILE A 540 24.30 -2.01 11.57
C ILE A 540 25.47 -2.94 11.23
N GLU A 541 26.67 -2.55 11.66
CA GLU A 541 27.88 -3.33 11.43
C GLU A 541 28.35 -4.08 12.69
N LYS A 542 27.75 -3.79 13.86
CA LYS A 542 28.15 -4.33 15.17
C LYS A 542 26.92 -4.63 16.04
N ASN A 543 27.06 -5.59 16.96
CA ASN A 543 25.97 -5.94 17.89
C ASN A 543 25.65 -4.74 18.79
N LEU A 544 26.68 -4.14 19.38
CA LEU A 544 26.52 -3.01 20.30
C LEU A 544 26.66 -1.68 19.54
N GLN A 545 25.61 -1.30 18.82
CA GLN A 545 25.54 -0.08 18.03
C GLN A 545 24.12 0.47 18.01
N TYR A 546 23.96 1.80 18.06
CA TYR A 546 22.68 2.46 17.75
C TYR A 546 22.43 2.53 16.24
N GLN A 547 21.17 2.56 15.83
CA GLN A 547 20.77 2.71 14.43
C GLN A 547 21.41 3.93 13.75
N LYS A 548 21.42 5.09 14.43
CA LYS A 548 21.96 6.37 13.92
C LYS A 548 23.01 6.91 14.89
N PRO A 549 24.26 6.42 14.86
CA PRO A 549 25.30 6.80 15.82
C PRO A 549 25.62 8.30 15.86
N ASP A 550 25.40 9.00 14.75
CA ASP A 550 25.72 10.43 14.57
C ASP A 550 24.60 11.41 15.01
N GLY A 551 23.49 10.88 15.56
CA GLY A 551 22.38 11.66 16.10
C GLY A 551 21.28 11.98 15.08
N GLY A 552 20.03 11.74 15.49
CA GLY A 552 18.79 12.01 14.76
C GLY A 552 17.61 11.49 15.57
N ASP A 553 16.43 12.07 15.39
CA ASP A 553 15.20 11.58 16.03
C ASP A 553 14.88 10.16 15.49
N GLY A 554 14.37 9.30 16.37
CA GLY A 554 13.83 7.97 16.04
C GLY A 554 12.61 8.07 15.11
N GLU A 555 12.17 6.92 14.58
CA GLU A 555 10.85 6.86 13.92
C GLU A 555 9.72 6.95 14.98
N GLY A 556 8.47 7.07 14.55
CA GLY A 556 7.33 7.48 15.39
C GLY A 556 6.90 6.47 16.48
N ASP A 557 5.65 6.02 16.44
CA ASP A 557 5.18 4.93 17.30
C ASP A 557 5.60 3.56 16.72
N PRO A 558 5.66 2.48 17.51
CA PRO A 558 6.08 1.16 17.03
C PRO A 558 5.33 0.68 15.78
N ALA A 559 6.09 0.20 14.80
CA ALA A 559 5.61 -0.24 13.49
C ALA A 559 5.55 -1.78 13.39
N THR A 560 4.46 -2.30 12.81
CA THR A 560 4.35 -3.72 12.45
C THR A 560 4.91 -3.98 11.05
N THR A 561 5.87 -4.89 10.95
CA THR A 561 6.49 -5.35 9.71
C THR A 561 6.20 -6.82 9.45
N ARG A 562 5.82 -7.15 8.22
CA ARG A 562 5.66 -8.55 7.79
C ARG A 562 6.97 -9.11 7.24
N PHE A 563 7.30 -10.35 7.61
CA PHE A 563 8.47 -11.06 7.09
C PHE A 563 8.12 -12.51 6.72
N GLY A 564 8.87 -13.08 5.78
CA GLY A 564 8.68 -14.46 5.33
C GLY A 564 9.98 -15.25 5.40
N VAL A 565 9.96 -16.41 6.05
CA VAL A 565 11.08 -17.36 6.08
C VAL A 565 10.87 -18.40 4.97
N PRO A 566 11.67 -18.39 3.89
CA PRO A 566 11.51 -19.36 2.81
C PRO A 566 11.72 -20.79 3.31
N ALA A 567 11.00 -21.77 2.72
CA ALA A 567 11.19 -23.18 3.07
C ALA A 567 12.65 -23.65 2.90
N ALA A 568 13.39 -23.07 1.95
CA ALA A 568 14.81 -23.35 1.74
C ALA A 568 15.73 -22.91 2.90
N ALA A 569 15.30 -21.96 3.74
CA ALA A 569 16.02 -21.54 4.95
C ALA A 569 15.70 -22.42 6.17
N LEU A 570 14.81 -23.41 6.02
CA LEU A 570 14.30 -24.27 7.08
C LEU A 570 14.76 -25.72 6.86
N LYS A 571 14.80 -26.48 7.95
CA LYS A 571 15.20 -27.90 7.94
C LYS A 571 14.25 -28.75 8.76
N GLU A 572 14.28 -30.05 8.50
CA GLU A 572 13.55 -31.03 9.31
C GLU A 572 14.14 -31.08 10.73
N GLY A 573 13.27 -31.18 11.73
CA GLY A 573 13.61 -31.09 13.14
C GLY A 573 13.68 -29.63 13.62
N SER A 574 14.62 -29.36 14.52
CA SER A 574 14.74 -28.07 15.22
C SER A 574 15.28 -26.96 14.30
N ASN A 575 14.61 -25.81 14.32
CA ASN A 575 14.96 -24.56 13.65
C ASN A 575 15.07 -23.45 14.70
N THR A 576 15.99 -22.52 14.51
CA THR A 576 16.18 -21.36 15.38
C THR A 576 15.66 -20.10 14.69
N LEU A 577 14.83 -19.32 15.38
CA LEU A 577 14.48 -17.95 15.01
C LEU A 577 15.19 -17.00 15.96
N ALA A 578 15.87 -16.00 15.43
CA ALA A 578 16.59 -14.99 16.21
C ALA A 578 16.27 -13.59 15.71
N VAL A 579 16.22 -12.61 16.62
CA VAL A 579 15.88 -11.22 16.31
C VAL A 579 16.78 -10.29 17.11
N GLU A 580 17.29 -9.24 16.46
CA GLU A 580 17.93 -8.11 17.14
C GLU A 580 17.11 -6.85 16.92
N VAL A 581 17.04 -6.00 17.94
CA VAL A 581 16.42 -4.68 17.90
C VAL A 581 17.43 -3.67 18.37
N HIS A 582 17.67 -2.61 17.59
CA HIS A 582 18.57 -1.52 17.99
C HIS A 582 17.80 -0.22 18.15
N GLN A 583 18.07 0.47 19.27
CA GLN A 583 17.59 1.81 19.56
C GLN A 583 18.22 2.83 18.58
N SER A 584 17.51 3.93 18.33
CA SER A 584 17.93 4.96 17.39
C SER A 584 19.21 5.68 17.85
N ASN A 585 19.28 6.01 19.14
CA ASN A 585 20.40 6.71 19.77
C ASN A 585 20.40 6.51 21.31
N SER A 586 21.40 7.08 22.00
CA SER A 586 21.62 6.91 23.44
C SER A 586 20.53 7.47 24.37
N THR A 587 19.57 8.20 23.83
CA THR A 587 18.44 8.78 24.58
C THR A 587 17.09 8.16 24.24
N SER A 588 16.98 7.34 23.19
CA SER A 588 15.72 6.69 22.79
C SER A 588 15.37 5.60 23.81
N SER A 589 14.11 5.56 24.22
CA SER A 589 13.69 4.95 25.51
C SER A 589 12.57 3.93 25.36
N ASP A 590 12.38 3.45 24.14
CA ASP A 590 11.18 2.89 23.52
C ASP A 590 11.37 1.46 23.00
N ALA A 591 12.40 0.75 23.47
CA ALA A 591 12.74 -0.57 22.96
C ALA A 591 11.60 -1.57 23.15
N TYR A 592 11.02 -2.10 22.08
CA TYR A 592 10.08 -3.21 22.13
C TYR A 592 10.27 -4.07 20.90
N PHE A 593 9.97 -5.35 21.02
CA PHE A 593 9.66 -6.15 19.85
C PHE A 593 8.47 -7.05 20.21
N GLY A 594 7.70 -7.44 19.20
CA GLY A 594 6.56 -8.33 19.37
C GLY A 594 6.52 -9.27 18.19
N LEU A 595 6.50 -10.59 18.45
CA LEU A 595 6.20 -11.56 17.41
C LEU A 595 4.69 -11.82 17.45
N GLY A 596 4.02 -11.66 16.31
CA GLY A 596 2.65 -12.14 16.14
C GLY A 596 2.63 -13.66 16.01
N GLU A 597 2.06 -14.17 14.91
CA GLU A 597 2.22 -15.58 14.53
C GLU A 597 3.36 -15.74 13.53
N LEU A 598 4.14 -16.82 13.63
CA LEU A 598 4.98 -17.32 12.54
C LEU A 598 4.38 -18.65 12.07
N ALA A 599 3.77 -18.65 10.90
CA ALA A 599 2.96 -19.76 10.46
C ALA A 599 3.23 -20.21 9.03
N GLN A 600 2.97 -21.48 8.75
CA GLN A 600 3.05 -22.03 7.40
C GLN A 600 2.19 -21.21 6.45
N THR A 601 2.75 -20.89 5.28
CA THR A 601 1.99 -20.31 4.17
C THR A 601 2.29 -21.04 2.87
N THR A 602 1.26 -21.15 2.05
CA THR A 602 1.35 -21.49 0.62
C THR A 602 1.17 -20.26 -0.27
N GLY A 603 0.85 -19.11 0.32
CA GLY A 603 0.79 -17.83 -0.37
C GLY A 603 2.17 -17.22 -0.63
N THR A 604 2.17 -15.99 -1.13
CA THR A 604 3.40 -15.28 -1.47
C THR A 604 4.13 -14.79 -0.21
N LEU A 605 5.43 -15.07 -0.13
CA LEU A 605 6.34 -14.47 0.85
C LEU A 605 6.86 -13.12 0.33
N PRO A 606 7.14 -12.13 1.19
CA PRO A 606 7.94 -10.96 0.82
C PRO A 606 9.30 -11.37 0.20
N PHE A 607 9.91 -10.49 -0.58
CA PHE A 607 11.33 -10.66 -0.91
C PHE A 607 12.15 -10.64 0.38
N THR A 608 13.21 -11.45 0.43
CA THR A 608 14.17 -11.37 1.54
C THR A 608 14.93 -10.05 1.47
N GLY A 609 15.52 -9.65 2.60
CA GLY A 609 16.43 -8.49 2.63
C GLY A 609 17.56 -8.66 1.61
N ASP A 610 18.20 -9.82 1.58
CA ASP A 610 19.28 -10.13 0.64
C ASP A 610 18.88 -9.92 -0.84
N GLU A 611 17.66 -10.30 -1.22
CA GLU A 611 17.18 -10.11 -2.59
C GLU A 611 17.00 -8.63 -2.96
N LEU A 612 16.54 -7.80 -2.01
CA LEU A 612 16.33 -6.36 -2.21
C LEU A 612 17.64 -5.58 -2.15
N ASP A 613 18.54 -5.98 -1.25
CA ASP A 613 19.84 -5.36 -0.98
C ASP A 613 20.91 -5.79 -2.03
N THR A 614 20.64 -6.83 -2.82
CA THR A 614 21.49 -7.24 -3.93
C THR A 614 21.61 -6.11 -4.96
N SER A 615 22.85 -5.81 -5.35
CA SER A 615 23.17 -4.92 -6.48
C SER A 615 23.09 -5.71 -7.79
N TYR A 616 22.20 -5.30 -8.68
CA TYR A 616 21.99 -5.90 -9.99
C TYR A 616 22.67 -5.06 -11.08
N ASP A 617 22.92 -5.62 -12.26
CA ASP A 617 23.55 -4.88 -13.35
C ASP A 617 22.72 -3.67 -13.80
N SER A 618 21.40 -3.75 -13.70
CA SER A 618 20.48 -2.63 -13.93
C SER A 618 20.57 -1.49 -12.92
N ASP A 619 21.22 -1.67 -11.76
CA ASP A 619 21.47 -0.59 -10.79
C ASP A 619 22.59 0.35 -11.25
N LYS A 620 23.43 -0.10 -12.19
CA LYS A 620 24.49 0.73 -12.77
C LYS A 620 23.86 1.66 -13.80
N ARG A 621 24.09 2.97 -13.63
CA ARG A 621 23.72 3.94 -14.66
C ARG A 621 24.49 3.62 -15.95
N PRO A 622 23.82 3.62 -17.12
CA PRO A 622 24.52 3.45 -18.39
C PRO A 622 25.55 4.56 -18.61
N ASP A 623 26.60 4.28 -19.36
CA ASP A 623 27.56 5.31 -19.78
C ASP A 623 26.98 6.16 -20.91
N ALA A 624 27.18 7.48 -20.84
CA ALA A 624 26.91 8.36 -21.97
C ALA A 624 28.03 8.21 -23.02
N PRO A 625 27.71 8.11 -24.32
CA PRO A 625 28.70 8.08 -25.40
C PRO A 625 29.68 9.26 -25.44
N ASP A 626 29.30 10.41 -24.90
CA ASP A 626 30.15 11.60 -24.80
C ASP A 626 30.96 11.69 -23.48
N GLY A 627 30.83 10.69 -22.61
CA GLY A 627 31.46 10.64 -21.29
C GLY A 627 30.81 11.55 -20.23
N GLY A 628 29.67 12.17 -20.53
CA GLY A 628 28.89 12.97 -19.59
C GLY A 628 27.93 12.14 -18.73
N ASP A 629 27.01 12.82 -18.04
CA ASP A 629 25.88 12.17 -17.36
C ASP A 629 24.90 11.61 -18.39
N TYR A 630 24.50 10.35 -18.21
CA TYR A 630 23.64 9.65 -19.16
C TYR A 630 22.24 10.22 -19.26
N VAL A 631 21.63 10.68 -18.15
CA VAL A 631 20.28 11.22 -18.21
C VAL A 631 20.28 12.58 -18.93
N THR A 632 21.28 13.40 -18.66
CA THR A 632 21.52 14.66 -19.39
C THR A 632 21.77 14.40 -20.87
N TRP A 633 22.61 13.41 -21.20
CA TRP A 633 22.85 13.01 -22.59
C TRP A 633 21.56 12.52 -23.26
N MET A 634 20.80 11.63 -22.63
CA MET A 634 19.54 11.09 -23.16
C MET A 634 18.50 12.19 -23.44
N LEU A 635 18.52 13.27 -22.65
CA LEU A 635 17.61 14.40 -22.77
C LEU A 635 18.20 15.61 -23.52
N ARG A 636 19.36 15.46 -24.18
CA ARG A 636 20.08 16.56 -24.86
C ARG A 636 19.26 17.26 -25.95
N SER A 637 18.30 16.57 -26.57
CA SER A 637 17.33 17.15 -27.51
C SER A 637 16.48 18.29 -26.90
N PHE A 638 16.45 18.41 -25.57
CA PHE A 638 15.89 19.58 -24.87
C PHE A 638 16.59 20.89 -25.26
N ASP A 639 17.87 20.85 -25.63
CA ASP A 639 18.57 22.05 -26.12
C ASP A 639 17.92 22.62 -27.38
N ALA A 640 17.50 21.77 -28.31
CA ALA A 640 16.77 22.22 -29.51
C ALA A 640 15.40 22.81 -29.14
N ALA A 641 14.69 22.19 -28.18
CA ALA A 641 13.40 22.67 -27.72
C ALA A 641 13.50 24.05 -27.03
N ARG A 642 14.41 24.19 -26.05
CA ARG A 642 14.59 25.45 -25.30
C ARG A 642 15.15 26.59 -26.15
N ASN A 643 15.87 26.28 -27.22
CA ASN A 643 16.42 27.26 -28.17
C ASN A 643 15.45 27.59 -29.32
N THR A 644 14.22 27.06 -29.30
CA THR A 644 13.16 27.38 -30.27
C THR A 644 12.13 28.29 -29.60
N PRO A 645 12.17 29.63 -29.81
CA PRO A 645 11.36 30.58 -29.03
C PRO A 645 9.84 30.44 -29.22
N SER A 646 9.41 29.94 -30.39
CA SER A 646 7.99 29.62 -30.64
C SER A 646 7.50 28.40 -29.85
N LEU A 647 8.42 27.54 -29.41
CA LEU A 647 8.13 26.38 -28.59
C LEU A 647 8.24 26.71 -27.11
N MET A 648 9.42 27.16 -26.66
CA MET A 648 9.72 27.44 -25.25
C MET A 648 10.17 28.87 -25.04
N GLY A 649 9.67 29.51 -23.99
CA GLY A 649 10.08 30.87 -23.64
C GLY A 649 11.48 30.92 -23.02
N ALA A 650 12.07 32.11 -22.98
CA ALA A 650 13.36 32.33 -22.35
C ALA A 650 13.32 31.94 -20.85
N ASN A 651 14.41 31.39 -20.32
CA ASN A 651 14.48 30.89 -18.93
C ASN A 651 14.65 32.02 -17.88
N GLU A 652 13.77 33.00 -17.94
CA GLU A 652 13.79 34.23 -17.14
C GLU A 652 12.40 34.50 -16.57
N VAL A 653 12.35 35.08 -15.37
CA VAL A 653 11.08 35.50 -14.76
C VAL A 653 10.45 36.60 -15.63
N LEU A 654 9.17 36.42 -15.97
CA LEU A 654 8.44 37.39 -16.78
C LEU A 654 8.18 38.67 -15.98
N PRO A 655 8.12 39.84 -16.66
CA PRO A 655 7.72 41.08 -16.02
C PRO A 655 6.36 40.97 -15.33
N GLU A 656 6.22 41.58 -14.16
CA GLU A 656 4.93 41.67 -13.45
C GLU A 656 3.87 42.32 -14.35
N GLY A 657 2.68 41.71 -14.45
CA GLY A 657 1.60 42.19 -15.33
C GLY A 657 1.70 41.75 -16.79
N THR A 658 2.61 40.82 -17.14
CA THR A 658 2.60 40.14 -18.46
C THR A 658 1.24 39.49 -18.69
N SER A 659 0.61 39.73 -19.84
CA SER A 659 -0.68 39.16 -20.21
C SER A 659 -0.54 37.82 -20.93
N TYR A 660 -1.63 37.05 -21.03
CA TYR A 660 -1.64 35.79 -21.78
C TYR A 660 -1.28 36.02 -23.26
N GLU A 661 -1.74 37.13 -23.84
CA GLU A 661 -1.50 37.52 -25.23
C GLU A 661 -0.02 37.82 -25.52
N ASP A 662 0.75 38.22 -24.50
CA ASP A 662 2.18 38.49 -24.60
C ASP A 662 3.03 37.20 -24.66
N LEU A 663 2.48 36.06 -24.22
CA LEU A 663 3.16 34.78 -24.32
C LEU A 663 3.30 34.39 -25.79
N THR A 664 4.50 34.06 -26.26
CA THR A 664 4.75 33.66 -27.66
C THR A 664 5.09 32.19 -27.82
N ALA A 665 5.60 31.57 -26.76
CA ALA A 665 5.93 30.16 -26.71
C ALA A 665 4.67 29.30 -26.47
N VAL A 666 4.44 28.29 -27.31
CA VAL A 666 3.28 27.39 -27.13
C VAL A 666 3.37 26.62 -25.81
N ASN A 667 4.57 26.31 -25.31
CA ASN A 667 4.73 25.62 -24.03
C ASN A 667 4.29 26.47 -22.83
N ASP A 668 4.46 27.79 -22.90
CA ASP A 668 4.00 28.73 -21.86
C ASP A 668 2.48 28.87 -21.91
N ARG A 669 1.91 29.05 -23.11
CA ARG A 669 0.46 29.13 -23.28
C ARG A 669 -0.24 27.85 -22.82
N THR A 670 0.30 26.70 -23.20
CA THR A 670 -0.30 25.39 -22.86
C THR A 670 -0.35 25.16 -21.35
N VAL A 671 0.69 25.53 -20.60
CA VAL A 671 0.64 25.39 -19.14
C VAL A 671 -0.36 26.35 -18.50
N VAL A 672 -0.47 27.60 -18.99
CA VAL A 672 -1.49 28.55 -18.51
C VAL A 672 -2.89 28.03 -18.85
N ASP A 673 -3.10 27.53 -20.07
CA ASP A 673 -4.40 26.98 -20.50
C ASP A 673 -4.82 25.78 -19.65
N ILE A 674 -3.92 24.84 -19.38
CA ILE A 674 -4.21 23.66 -18.57
C ILE A 674 -4.41 24.02 -17.09
N ASN A 675 -3.55 24.89 -16.53
CA ASN A 675 -3.65 25.31 -15.13
C ASN A 675 -4.89 26.15 -14.85
N ASN A 676 -5.34 26.99 -15.79
CA ASN A 676 -6.48 27.88 -15.60
C ASN A 676 -7.81 27.29 -16.11
N ALA A 677 -7.79 26.09 -16.73
CA ALA A 677 -8.99 25.39 -17.18
C ALA A 677 -9.94 24.95 -16.05
N PRO A 678 -9.48 24.52 -14.85
CA PRO A 678 -10.36 24.16 -13.75
C PRO A 678 -11.24 25.33 -13.31
N SER A 679 -12.47 25.00 -12.91
CA SER A 679 -13.47 25.99 -12.49
C SER A 679 -13.23 26.61 -11.11
N GLY A 680 -12.32 26.01 -10.32
CA GLY A 680 -11.94 26.47 -8.98
C GLY A 680 -11.29 25.35 -8.14
N PRO A 681 -11.01 25.58 -6.86
CA PRO A 681 -10.34 24.60 -5.99
C PRO A 681 -11.11 23.28 -5.81
N ALA A 682 -12.44 23.33 -5.92
CA ALA A 682 -13.33 22.16 -5.83
C ALA A 682 -13.41 21.34 -7.13
N ASP A 683 -12.71 21.74 -8.20
CA ASP A 683 -12.73 21.03 -9.46
C ASP A 683 -12.13 19.61 -9.29
N PRO A 684 -12.81 18.54 -9.74
CA PRO A 684 -12.30 17.18 -9.58
C PRO A 684 -10.90 16.97 -10.15
N LYS A 685 -10.51 17.72 -11.19
CA LYS A 685 -9.15 17.66 -11.75
C LYS A 685 -8.10 18.20 -10.79
N VAL A 686 -8.40 19.32 -10.11
CA VAL A 686 -7.50 19.90 -9.11
C VAL A 686 -7.34 18.94 -7.94
N HIS A 687 -8.45 18.41 -7.42
CA HIS A 687 -8.42 17.46 -6.32
C HIS A 687 -7.61 16.19 -6.67
N LYS A 688 -7.84 15.61 -7.86
CA LYS A 688 -7.05 14.46 -8.34
C LYS A 688 -5.57 14.79 -8.49
N ALA A 689 -5.25 15.98 -9.01
CA ALA A 689 -3.87 16.41 -9.18
C ALA A 689 -3.14 16.63 -7.84
N LEU A 690 -3.85 17.12 -6.81
CA LEU A 690 -3.33 17.21 -5.45
C LEU A 690 -3.10 15.81 -4.86
N ILE A 691 -4.02 14.84 -5.05
CA ILE A 691 -3.84 13.46 -4.59
C ILE A 691 -2.58 12.85 -5.21
N ASP A 692 -2.42 12.98 -6.52
CA ASP A 692 -1.24 12.52 -7.25
C ASP A 692 0.04 13.27 -6.84
N GLY A 693 -0.07 14.51 -6.37
CA GLY A 693 1.07 15.26 -5.85
C GLY A 693 1.55 14.82 -4.47
N ALA A 694 0.65 14.24 -3.67
CA ALA A 694 0.91 13.90 -2.28
C ALA A 694 1.12 12.41 -2.03
N SER A 695 0.79 11.54 -3.00
CA SER A 695 0.76 10.08 -2.84
C SER A 695 1.78 9.37 -3.73
N SER A 696 2.15 8.12 -3.37
CA SER A 696 2.95 7.27 -4.24
C SER A 696 2.15 6.85 -5.50
N PRO A 697 2.75 6.90 -6.71
CA PRO A 697 2.03 6.62 -7.95
C PRO A 697 1.33 5.25 -7.98
N TYR A 698 1.99 4.19 -7.48
CA TYR A 698 1.41 2.85 -7.44
C TYR A 698 0.16 2.71 -6.56
N ARG A 699 -0.14 3.72 -5.71
CA ARG A 699 -1.38 3.81 -4.92
C ARG A 699 -2.39 4.72 -5.61
N SER A 700 -2.00 5.95 -5.98
CA SER A 700 -2.95 6.92 -6.53
C SER A 700 -3.43 6.61 -7.95
N MET A 701 -2.71 5.75 -8.69
CA MET A 701 -3.06 5.31 -10.04
C MET A 701 -3.83 3.98 -10.08
N SER A 702 -4.30 3.46 -8.93
CA SER A 702 -5.09 2.21 -8.87
C SER A 702 -6.38 2.28 -9.70
N ASP A 703 -6.95 3.48 -9.85
CA ASP A 703 -8.11 3.76 -10.71
C ASP A 703 -7.83 3.46 -12.19
N GLY A 704 -6.57 3.43 -12.62
CA GLY A 704 -6.12 2.96 -13.92
C GLY A 704 -6.47 1.49 -14.21
N LEU A 705 -6.70 0.68 -13.17
CA LEU A 705 -7.17 -0.71 -13.27
C LEU A 705 -8.70 -0.81 -13.41
N GLY A 706 -9.42 0.32 -13.39
CA GLY A 706 -10.88 0.38 -13.49
C GLY A 706 -11.61 0.22 -12.15
N SER A 707 -12.93 0.38 -12.19
CA SER A 707 -13.76 0.55 -10.98
C SER A 707 -13.85 -0.68 -10.06
N THR A 708 -13.55 -1.87 -10.59
CA THR A 708 -13.64 -3.13 -9.83
C THR A 708 -12.25 -3.57 -9.41
N LEU A 709 -11.37 -3.85 -10.38
CA LEU A 709 -10.04 -4.35 -10.09
C LEU A 709 -9.17 -3.34 -9.32
N GLY A 710 -9.28 -2.04 -9.60
CA GLY A 710 -8.56 -1.00 -8.86
C GLY A 710 -8.85 -1.01 -7.36
N ARG A 711 -10.12 -1.18 -6.97
CA ARG A 711 -10.50 -1.30 -5.55
C ARG A 711 -9.97 -2.57 -4.90
N LEU A 712 -9.94 -3.69 -5.65
CA LEU A 712 -9.39 -4.95 -5.13
C LEU A 712 -7.87 -4.87 -4.98
N TYR A 713 -7.18 -4.19 -5.90
CA TYR A 713 -5.75 -3.91 -5.82
C TYR A 713 -5.42 -3.02 -4.62
N ASP A 714 -6.16 -1.92 -4.41
CA ASP A 714 -5.99 -1.07 -3.23
C ASP A 714 -6.25 -1.82 -1.93
N GLN A 715 -7.30 -2.64 -1.90
CA GLN A 715 -7.59 -3.49 -0.76
C GLN A 715 -6.44 -4.47 -0.51
N ALA A 716 -5.89 -5.10 -1.56
CA ALA A 716 -4.78 -6.05 -1.44
C ALA A 716 -3.50 -5.37 -0.89
N LEU A 717 -3.19 -4.15 -1.35
CA LEU A 717 -2.08 -3.35 -0.83
C LEU A 717 -2.29 -2.99 0.65
N LYS A 718 -3.48 -2.48 1.00
CA LYS A 718 -3.83 -2.11 2.40
C LYS A 718 -3.80 -3.32 3.34
N ASN A 719 -4.15 -4.50 2.83
CA ASN A 719 -4.09 -5.76 3.56
C ASN A 719 -2.68 -6.39 3.61
N GLY A 720 -1.66 -5.78 2.99
CA GLY A 720 -0.31 -6.34 2.92
C GLY A 720 -0.22 -7.66 2.14
N GLU A 721 -1.14 -7.91 1.19
CA GLU A 721 -1.23 -9.14 0.39
C GLU A 721 -0.36 -9.10 -0.87
N LEU A 722 0.21 -7.93 -1.21
CA LEU A 722 1.08 -7.72 -2.38
C LEU A 722 2.51 -7.29 -2.00
N PRO A 723 3.21 -7.98 -1.07
CA PRO A 723 4.49 -7.52 -0.56
C PRO A 723 5.59 -7.42 -1.62
N LYS A 724 5.65 -8.32 -2.62
CA LYS A 724 6.65 -8.25 -3.69
C LYS A 724 6.36 -7.09 -4.65
N THR A 725 5.12 -6.97 -5.08
CA THR A 725 4.66 -5.90 -5.97
C THR A 725 4.90 -4.54 -5.32
N GLN A 726 4.54 -4.40 -4.04
CA GLN A 726 4.80 -3.19 -3.27
C GLN A 726 6.29 -2.92 -3.14
N ALA A 727 7.12 -3.89 -2.76
CA ALA A 727 8.57 -3.67 -2.63
C ALA A 727 9.23 -3.16 -3.92
N LEU A 728 8.78 -3.65 -5.09
CA LEU A 728 9.26 -3.14 -6.37
C LEU A 728 8.78 -1.71 -6.63
N LEU A 729 7.47 -1.46 -6.52
CA LEU A 729 6.87 -0.18 -6.90
C LEU A 729 7.10 0.94 -5.88
N ASP A 730 7.35 0.62 -4.61
CA ASP A 730 7.59 1.59 -3.54
C ASP A 730 9.02 2.15 -3.54
N GLY A 731 9.92 1.52 -4.30
CA GLY A 731 11.25 2.11 -4.51
C GLY A 731 12.22 1.26 -5.31
N ARG A 732 12.18 -0.08 -5.25
CA ARG A 732 13.27 -0.91 -5.82
C ARG A 732 13.40 -0.81 -7.34
N ILE A 733 12.35 -0.42 -8.06
CA ILE A 733 12.43 -0.12 -9.50
C ILE A 733 13.31 1.10 -9.77
N GLU A 734 13.24 2.11 -8.92
CA GLU A 734 13.77 3.45 -9.16
C GLU A 734 15.06 3.74 -8.39
N LYS A 735 15.20 3.07 -7.25
CA LYS A 735 16.33 3.19 -6.32
C LYS A 735 17.23 1.97 -6.39
N THR A 736 18.46 2.16 -5.92
CA THR A 736 19.50 1.14 -5.84
C THR A 736 19.90 0.93 -4.38
N PRO A 737 20.39 -0.25 -3.97
CA PRO A 737 20.80 -0.50 -2.59
C PRO A 737 21.81 0.52 -2.04
N ASP A 738 22.74 0.96 -2.90
CA ASP A 738 23.84 1.84 -2.52
C ASP A 738 23.53 3.34 -2.66
N SER A 739 22.31 3.70 -3.10
CA SER A 739 21.97 5.10 -3.37
C SER A 739 20.46 5.39 -3.41
N ASP A 740 20.06 6.39 -2.62
CA ASP A 740 18.76 7.06 -2.72
C ASP A 740 18.73 8.20 -3.74
N ALA A 741 19.82 8.42 -4.51
CA ALA A 741 19.89 9.55 -5.42
C ALA A 741 19.07 9.33 -6.69
N ASP A 742 18.10 10.21 -6.94
CA ASP A 742 17.32 10.23 -8.18
C ASP A 742 18.19 10.58 -9.39
N TRP A 743 18.22 9.68 -10.38
CA TRP A 743 19.10 9.83 -11.56
C TRP A 743 18.77 11.05 -12.42
N TYR A 744 17.53 11.52 -12.40
CA TYR A 744 17.12 12.72 -13.15
C TYR A 744 17.64 14.04 -12.55
N GLN A 745 18.15 14.03 -11.31
CA GLN A 745 18.55 15.26 -10.62
C GLN A 745 19.77 15.93 -11.28
N GLU A 746 20.68 15.16 -11.89
CA GLU A 746 21.81 15.73 -12.64
C GLU A 746 21.35 16.54 -13.85
N ALA A 747 20.39 16.03 -14.62
CA ALA A 747 19.77 16.78 -15.71
C ALA A 747 19.04 18.04 -15.21
N LYS A 748 18.30 17.97 -14.09
CA LYS A 748 17.69 19.16 -13.46
C LYS A 748 18.73 20.22 -13.10
N ASN A 749 19.85 19.79 -12.50
CA ASN A 749 20.95 20.67 -12.10
C ASN A 749 21.69 21.27 -13.31
N ASN A 750 21.73 20.56 -14.44
CA ASN A 750 22.31 21.05 -15.69
C ASN A 750 21.42 22.09 -16.38
N TYR A 751 20.12 21.80 -16.55
CA TYR A 751 19.25 22.65 -17.35
C TYR A 751 18.68 23.85 -16.57
N GLN A 752 18.36 23.67 -15.29
CA GLN A 752 17.84 24.73 -14.39
C GLN A 752 16.73 25.59 -15.00
N TYR A 753 15.85 24.97 -15.81
CA TYR A 753 14.70 25.67 -16.38
C TYR A 753 13.71 26.03 -15.27
N LYS A 754 13.27 27.29 -15.18
CA LYS A 754 12.41 27.78 -14.09
C LYS A 754 11.00 27.22 -14.23
N ARG A 755 10.45 26.72 -13.13
CA ARG A 755 9.07 26.20 -13.04
C ARG A 755 8.03 27.25 -13.45
N PRO A 756 6.85 26.85 -13.95
CA PRO A 756 5.82 27.77 -14.42
C PRO A 756 5.46 28.86 -13.39
N PHE A 757 5.16 28.48 -12.14
CA PHE A 757 4.79 29.43 -11.09
C PHE A 757 5.92 30.40 -10.71
N VAL A 758 7.18 29.99 -10.84
CA VAL A 758 8.35 30.88 -10.60
C VAL A 758 8.51 31.87 -11.74
N ARG A 759 8.28 31.41 -12.98
CA ARG A 759 8.53 32.22 -14.17
C ARG A 759 7.40 33.18 -14.49
N MET A 760 6.15 32.75 -14.33
CA MET A 760 4.95 33.48 -14.73
C MET A 760 4.20 34.13 -13.56
N GLY A 761 4.55 33.79 -12.31
CA GLY A 761 3.91 34.32 -11.10
C GLY A 761 2.45 33.88 -10.91
N PHE A 762 1.91 34.12 -9.72
CA PHE A 762 0.52 33.77 -9.40
C PHE A 762 -0.47 34.86 -9.81
N SER A 763 -1.67 34.48 -10.22
CA SER A 763 -2.77 35.37 -10.66
C SER A 763 -3.10 36.46 -9.63
N GLY A 764 -3.10 36.10 -8.33
CA GLY A 764 -3.29 37.04 -7.22
C GLY A 764 -2.15 38.06 -7.00
N GLU A 765 -1.02 37.87 -7.69
CA GLU A 765 0.19 38.70 -7.63
C GLU A 765 0.55 39.28 -9.01
N LYS A 766 -0.48 39.51 -9.85
CA LYS A 766 -0.35 39.99 -11.24
C LYS A 766 0.48 39.07 -12.15
N GLY A 767 0.49 37.78 -11.84
CA GLY A 767 1.00 36.71 -12.70
C GLY A 767 -0.11 36.00 -13.49
N LEU A 768 0.21 34.83 -14.04
CA LEU A 768 -0.67 34.09 -14.94
C LEU A 768 -1.17 32.73 -14.38
N ILE A 769 -0.58 32.26 -13.27
CA ILE A 769 -0.81 30.91 -12.73
C ILE A 769 -1.81 30.94 -11.58
N GLU A 770 -2.80 30.06 -11.61
CA GLU A 770 -3.69 29.80 -10.48
C GLU A 770 -3.02 28.88 -9.43
N PRO A 771 -2.93 29.32 -8.15
CA PRO A 771 -2.29 28.55 -7.10
C PRO A 771 -3.24 27.51 -6.51
N TRP A 772 -3.21 26.29 -7.06
CA TRP A 772 -4.06 25.20 -6.57
C TRP A 772 -3.54 24.45 -5.33
N ASP A 773 -2.22 24.42 -5.12
CA ASP A 773 -1.58 23.83 -3.93
C ASP A 773 -1.32 24.89 -2.83
N SER A 774 -0.97 24.41 -1.64
CA SER A 774 -0.47 25.20 -0.52
C SER A 774 0.77 26.03 -0.89
N ARG A 775 0.94 27.19 -0.26
CA ARG A 775 2.14 28.03 -0.42
C ARG A 775 3.43 27.28 -0.06
N GLY A 776 3.39 26.43 0.97
CA GLY A 776 4.52 25.59 1.35
C GLY A 776 4.96 24.63 0.24
N GLY A 777 4.02 24.02 -0.49
CA GLY A 777 4.32 23.16 -1.64
C GLY A 777 5.06 23.90 -2.75
N TYR A 778 4.63 25.11 -3.09
CA TYR A 778 5.30 25.95 -4.09
C TYR A 778 6.68 26.46 -3.63
N ASP A 779 6.75 27.02 -2.42
CA ASP A 779 7.99 27.59 -1.88
C ASP A 779 9.10 26.53 -1.76
N GLY A 780 8.73 25.29 -1.42
CA GLY A 780 9.65 24.16 -1.34
C GLY A 780 10.34 23.82 -2.67
N LEU A 781 9.70 24.11 -3.80
CA LEU A 781 10.16 23.75 -5.14
C LEU A 781 10.64 24.94 -5.99
N ALA A 782 10.52 26.17 -5.50
CA ALA A 782 10.86 27.39 -6.25
C ALA A 782 12.35 27.46 -6.67
N GLY A 783 13.24 26.82 -5.89
CA GLY A 783 14.68 26.78 -6.16
C GLY A 783 15.16 25.56 -6.95
N ASP A 784 14.26 24.63 -7.31
CA ASP A 784 14.60 23.41 -8.05
C ASP A 784 14.20 23.50 -9.53
N GLY A 785 15.00 22.87 -10.40
CA GLY A 785 14.79 22.91 -11.85
C GLY A 785 13.52 22.19 -12.28
N SER A 786 12.84 22.73 -13.30
CA SER A 786 11.60 22.18 -13.85
C SER A 786 11.84 20.95 -14.72
N PHE A 787 12.85 20.97 -15.59
CA PHE A 787 13.12 19.92 -16.57
C PHE A 787 14.25 18.95 -16.16
N PRO A 788 14.07 17.62 -16.29
CA PRO A 788 12.79 16.93 -16.50
C PRO A 788 11.94 16.91 -15.22
N SER A 789 10.67 16.49 -15.32
CA SER A 789 9.83 16.30 -14.13
C SER A 789 10.18 15.00 -13.40
N GLY A 790 10.66 15.12 -12.16
CA GLY A 790 10.95 13.97 -11.29
C GLY A 790 9.70 13.19 -10.91
N HIS A 791 8.64 13.89 -10.46
CA HIS A 791 7.34 13.27 -10.17
C HIS A 791 6.79 12.48 -11.37
N THR A 792 6.91 13.05 -12.57
CA THR A 792 6.49 12.34 -13.79
C THR A 792 7.35 11.12 -14.06
N SER A 793 8.66 11.20 -13.80
CA SER A 793 9.56 10.05 -13.94
C SER A 793 9.12 8.89 -13.05
N HIS A 794 8.76 9.18 -11.79
CA HIS A 794 8.20 8.19 -10.87
C HIS A 794 6.87 7.62 -11.36
N GLY A 795 5.93 8.49 -11.75
CA GLY A 795 4.63 8.08 -12.28
C GLY A 795 4.75 7.15 -13.50
N TYR A 796 5.63 7.47 -14.44
CA TYR A 796 5.85 6.62 -15.61
C TYR A 796 6.66 5.36 -15.29
N ALA A 797 7.69 5.40 -14.44
CA ALA A 797 8.45 4.20 -14.08
C ALA A 797 7.56 3.14 -13.42
N GLN A 798 6.77 3.55 -12.42
CA GLN A 798 5.84 2.67 -11.72
C GLN A 798 4.65 2.27 -12.61
N GLY A 799 4.09 3.22 -13.38
CA GLY A 799 2.98 2.94 -14.30
C GLY A 799 3.35 2.00 -15.43
N ILE A 800 4.53 2.19 -16.06
CA ILE A 800 5.03 1.26 -17.09
C ILE A 800 5.32 -0.10 -16.46
N THR A 801 5.94 -0.16 -15.28
CA THR A 801 6.16 -1.43 -14.58
C THR A 801 4.83 -2.14 -14.34
N LEU A 802 3.82 -1.46 -13.79
CA LEU A 802 2.50 -2.05 -13.57
C LEU A 802 1.85 -2.52 -14.90
N ALA A 803 1.97 -1.74 -15.98
CA ALA A 803 1.50 -2.13 -17.31
C ALA A 803 2.22 -3.37 -17.86
N THR A 804 3.51 -3.56 -17.55
CA THR A 804 4.22 -4.81 -17.89
C THR A 804 3.83 -5.98 -17.00
N LEU A 805 3.41 -5.76 -15.74
CA LEU A 805 2.94 -6.83 -14.87
C LEU A 805 1.51 -7.29 -15.28
N LEU A 806 0.65 -6.34 -15.68
CA LEU A 806 -0.74 -6.55 -16.12
C LEU A 806 -0.96 -6.06 -17.59
N PRO A 807 -0.34 -6.71 -18.59
CA PRO A 807 -0.37 -6.25 -19.98
C PRO A 807 -1.78 -6.18 -20.59
N GLU A 808 -2.74 -6.95 -20.07
CA GLU A 808 -4.16 -6.90 -20.45
C GLU A 808 -4.82 -5.52 -20.22
N LEU A 809 -4.26 -4.71 -19.32
CA LEU A 809 -4.75 -3.38 -18.94
C LEU A 809 -3.76 -2.27 -19.31
N ALA A 810 -2.71 -2.60 -20.07
CA ALA A 810 -1.63 -1.67 -20.39
C ALA A 810 -2.11 -0.33 -20.98
N PRO A 811 -3.06 -0.27 -21.93
CA PRO A 811 -3.54 1.01 -22.46
C PRO A 811 -4.12 1.92 -21.37
N GLN A 812 -4.94 1.37 -20.48
CA GLN A 812 -5.58 2.11 -19.38
C GLN A 812 -4.57 2.56 -18.34
N ILE A 813 -3.64 1.67 -17.94
CA ILE A 813 -2.58 1.99 -16.97
C ILE A 813 -1.67 3.09 -17.52
N LEU A 814 -1.25 2.98 -18.78
CA LEU A 814 -0.38 3.97 -19.43
C LEU A 814 -1.11 5.32 -19.64
N ALA A 815 -2.40 5.30 -19.99
CA ALA A 815 -3.20 6.52 -20.04
C ALA A 815 -3.30 7.19 -18.66
N ARG A 816 -3.47 6.42 -17.59
CA ARG A 816 -3.48 6.95 -16.22
C ARG A 816 -2.12 7.49 -15.78
N ALA A 817 -1.02 6.80 -16.13
CA ALA A 817 0.35 7.30 -15.91
C ALA A 817 0.61 8.61 -16.66
N SER A 818 0.09 8.75 -17.88
CA SER A 818 0.15 10.01 -18.63
C SER A 818 -0.63 11.14 -17.95
N GLU A 819 -1.77 10.83 -17.34
CA GLU A 819 -2.55 11.80 -16.57
C GLU A 819 -1.85 12.19 -15.27
N TYR A 820 -1.18 11.27 -14.58
CA TYR A 820 -0.39 11.60 -13.40
C TYR A 820 0.67 12.67 -13.71
N GLY A 821 1.34 12.54 -14.87
CA GLY A 821 2.23 13.58 -15.38
C GLY A 821 1.49 14.89 -15.72
N ASP A 822 0.38 14.80 -16.44
CA ASP A 822 -0.46 15.94 -16.84
C ASP A 822 -0.98 16.74 -15.63
N ASN A 823 -1.29 16.05 -14.54
CA ASN A 823 -1.70 16.64 -13.26
C ASN A 823 -0.62 17.56 -12.66
N ARG A 824 0.66 17.36 -13.01
CA ARG A 824 1.73 18.28 -12.61
C ARG A 824 1.73 19.60 -13.41
N VAL A 825 1.09 19.60 -14.58
CA VAL A 825 0.80 20.80 -15.38
C VAL A 825 -0.44 21.51 -14.85
N VAL A 826 -1.48 20.76 -14.45
CA VAL A 826 -2.66 21.31 -13.78
C VAL A 826 -2.26 22.13 -12.56
N LEU A 827 -1.33 21.64 -11.73
CA LEU A 827 -0.81 22.36 -10.57
C LEU A 827 0.33 23.36 -10.89
N ALA A 828 0.65 23.57 -12.17
CA ALA A 828 1.70 24.47 -12.63
C ALA A 828 3.10 24.25 -12.02
N PHE A 829 3.38 23.04 -11.54
CA PHE A 829 4.73 22.65 -11.08
C PHE A 829 5.68 22.38 -12.25
N HIS A 830 5.13 21.99 -13.40
CA HIS A 830 5.86 21.54 -14.57
C HIS A 830 5.20 21.98 -15.89
N TYR A 831 6.01 22.15 -16.92
CA TYR A 831 5.55 22.33 -18.30
C TYR A 831 5.32 20.97 -18.98
N PRO A 832 4.51 20.90 -20.04
CA PRO A 832 4.37 19.69 -20.84
C PRO A 832 5.70 19.10 -21.36
N THR A 833 6.68 19.93 -21.74
CA THR A 833 8.03 19.45 -22.10
C THR A 833 8.71 18.69 -20.95
N ASP A 834 8.48 19.10 -19.70
CA ASP A 834 9.04 18.42 -18.53
C ASP A 834 8.37 17.07 -18.30
N ILE A 835 7.07 16.96 -18.63
CA ILE A 835 6.31 15.71 -18.59
C ILE A 835 6.84 14.74 -19.65
N MET A 836 7.08 15.23 -20.87
CA MET A 836 7.69 14.44 -21.94
C MET A 836 9.08 13.93 -21.53
N GLY A 837 9.92 14.78 -20.94
CA GLY A 837 11.24 14.38 -20.41
C GLY A 837 11.13 13.37 -19.27
N GLY A 838 10.19 13.56 -18.33
CA GLY A 838 9.94 12.61 -17.24
C GLY A 838 9.47 11.25 -17.74
N ARG A 839 8.61 11.20 -18.76
CA ARG A 839 8.20 9.95 -19.42
C ARG A 839 9.38 9.18 -20.00
N ILE A 840 10.31 9.89 -20.66
CA ILE A 840 11.52 9.29 -21.23
C ILE A 840 12.38 8.65 -20.14
N VAL A 841 12.59 9.36 -19.03
CA VAL A 841 13.33 8.83 -17.88
C VAL A 841 12.62 7.60 -17.30
N GLY A 842 11.31 7.70 -17.02
CA GLY A 842 10.54 6.58 -16.45
C GLY A 842 10.53 5.33 -17.33
N ALA A 843 10.41 5.51 -18.66
CA ALA A 843 10.49 4.41 -19.62
C ALA A 843 11.87 3.75 -19.63
N LYS A 844 12.95 4.55 -19.56
CA LYS A 844 14.31 4.04 -19.46
C LYS A 844 14.54 3.26 -18.16
N THR A 845 14.05 3.77 -17.02
CA THR A 845 14.14 3.11 -15.71
C THR A 845 13.48 1.74 -15.76
N ALA A 846 12.21 1.65 -16.20
CA ALA A 846 11.51 0.38 -16.31
C ALA A 846 12.20 -0.60 -17.29
N GLN A 847 12.74 -0.07 -18.40
CA GLN A 847 13.44 -0.89 -19.39
C GLN A 847 14.70 -1.54 -18.82
N LEU A 848 15.52 -0.80 -18.07
CA LEU A 848 16.74 -1.35 -17.48
C LEU A 848 16.45 -2.56 -16.60
N ARG A 849 15.38 -2.47 -15.78
CA ARG A 849 14.92 -3.58 -14.92
C ARG A 849 14.46 -4.80 -15.72
N TRP A 850 13.78 -4.59 -16.84
CA TRP A 850 13.34 -5.68 -17.71
C TRP A 850 14.45 -6.29 -18.55
N SER A 851 15.49 -5.54 -18.90
CA SER A 851 16.62 -6.03 -19.70
C SER A 851 17.61 -6.86 -18.88
N ASP A 852 17.73 -6.57 -17.59
CA ASP A 852 18.53 -7.34 -16.65
C ASP A 852 17.90 -8.72 -16.36
N PRO A 853 18.55 -9.83 -16.73
CA PRO A 853 18.01 -11.16 -16.52
C PRO A 853 17.75 -11.53 -15.05
N GLU A 854 18.58 -11.04 -14.12
CA GLU A 854 18.46 -11.35 -12.70
C GLU A 854 17.36 -10.50 -12.05
N PHE A 855 17.33 -9.19 -12.32
CA PHE A 855 16.26 -8.33 -11.82
C PHE A 855 14.89 -8.73 -12.39
N ARG A 856 14.86 -9.22 -13.64
CA ARG A 856 13.64 -9.74 -14.28
C ARG A 856 12.99 -10.89 -13.50
N GLU A 857 13.75 -11.64 -12.72
CA GLU A 857 13.18 -12.67 -11.85
C GLU A 857 12.34 -12.05 -10.72
N LEU A 858 12.76 -10.91 -10.18
CA LEU A 858 11.95 -10.17 -9.20
C LEU A 858 10.63 -9.70 -9.83
N LEU A 859 10.70 -9.11 -11.03
CA LEU A 859 9.52 -8.66 -11.78
C LEU A 859 8.56 -9.82 -12.10
N SER A 860 9.09 -10.99 -12.48
CA SER A 860 8.28 -12.17 -12.78
C SER A 860 7.56 -12.68 -11.54
N ARG A 861 8.25 -12.77 -10.40
CA ARG A 861 7.64 -13.17 -9.13
C ARG A 861 6.63 -12.16 -8.59
N ALA A 862 6.83 -10.86 -8.83
CA ALA A 862 5.84 -9.83 -8.52
C ALA A 862 4.61 -9.93 -9.43
N ARG A 863 4.78 -10.25 -10.72
CA ARG A 863 3.67 -10.52 -11.65
C ARG A 863 2.85 -11.73 -11.21
N ASP A 864 3.50 -12.82 -10.81
CA ASP A 864 2.83 -14.03 -10.35
C ASP A 864 2.05 -13.77 -9.05
N GLU A 865 2.63 -13.02 -8.11
CA GLU A 865 1.93 -12.56 -6.90
C GLU A 865 0.69 -11.73 -7.26
N LEU A 866 0.89 -10.68 -8.05
CA LEU A 866 -0.16 -9.72 -8.40
C LEU A 866 -1.35 -10.42 -9.09
N THR A 867 -1.07 -11.25 -10.09
CA THR A 867 -2.11 -11.98 -10.82
C THR A 867 -2.80 -13.04 -9.97
N THR A 868 -2.07 -13.72 -9.08
CA THR A 868 -2.63 -14.74 -8.17
C THR A 868 -3.56 -14.10 -7.14
N VAL A 869 -3.10 -13.04 -6.46
CA VAL A 869 -3.86 -12.36 -5.41
C VAL A 869 -5.08 -11.66 -6.00
N LEU A 870 -4.92 -10.95 -7.13
CA LEU A 870 -6.06 -10.31 -7.78
C LEU A 870 -7.05 -11.34 -8.33
N GLY A 871 -6.57 -12.42 -8.96
CA GLY A 871 -7.44 -13.51 -9.42
C GLY A 871 -8.23 -14.16 -8.28
N GLN A 872 -7.59 -14.35 -7.11
CA GLN A 872 -8.25 -14.81 -5.89
C GLN A 872 -9.35 -13.85 -5.43
N LYS A 873 -9.05 -12.56 -5.32
CA LYS A 873 -10.05 -11.55 -4.93
C LYS A 873 -11.21 -11.46 -5.93
N CYS A 874 -10.92 -11.61 -7.21
CA CYS A 874 -11.94 -11.62 -8.26
C CYS A 874 -12.88 -12.83 -8.13
N ARG A 875 -12.37 -14.01 -7.74
CA ARG A 875 -13.22 -15.18 -7.44
C ARG A 875 -14.12 -14.94 -6.23
N GLU A 876 -13.59 -14.34 -5.18
CA GLU A 876 -14.34 -14.02 -3.95
C GLU A 876 -15.55 -13.11 -4.22
N ILE A 877 -15.43 -12.20 -5.19
CA ILE A 877 -16.52 -11.30 -5.59
C ILE A 877 -17.34 -11.81 -6.79
N GLY A 878 -17.06 -13.01 -7.29
CA GLY A 878 -17.73 -13.57 -8.46
C GLY A 878 -17.47 -12.83 -9.78
N ALA A 879 -16.37 -12.09 -9.89
CA ALA A 879 -15.96 -11.31 -11.06
C ALA A 879 -14.98 -12.07 -11.98
N GLY A 880 -15.08 -13.40 -12.02
CA GLY A 880 -14.14 -14.24 -12.76
C GLY A 880 -12.91 -14.65 -11.95
N SER A 881 -11.93 -15.21 -12.64
CA SER A 881 -10.76 -15.89 -12.05
C SER A 881 -9.42 -15.23 -12.38
N THR A 882 -9.43 -14.29 -13.32
CA THR A 882 -8.25 -13.56 -13.80
C THR A 882 -8.46 -12.05 -13.67
N PRO A 883 -7.38 -11.24 -13.61
CA PRO A 883 -7.48 -9.79 -13.59
C PRO A 883 -8.23 -9.22 -14.81
N ALA A 884 -8.04 -9.79 -16.00
CA ALA A 884 -8.73 -9.38 -17.22
C ALA A 884 -10.26 -9.56 -17.13
N GLU A 885 -10.74 -10.77 -16.77
CA GLU A 885 -12.18 -11.04 -16.59
C GLU A 885 -12.81 -10.11 -15.55
N CYS A 886 -12.05 -9.78 -14.52
CA CYS A 886 -12.47 -8.95 -13.40
C CYS A 886 -12.54 -7.47 -13.76
N ALA A 887 -11.60 -6.99 -14.58
CA ALA A 887 -11.65 -5.65 -15.14
C ALA A 887 -12.86 -5.48 -16.09
N ASP A 888 -13.16 -6.49 -16.90
CA ASP A 888 -14.33 -6.51 -17.80
C ASP A 888 -15.67 -6.53 -17.04
N HIS A 889 -15.68 -7.01 -15.79
CA HIS A 889 -16.85 -6.92 -14.93
C HIS A 889 -17.14 -5.49 -14.46
N GLY A 890 -16.12 -4.64 -14.38
CA GLY A 890 -16.20 -3.24 -13.97
C GLY A 890 -16.33 -2.26 -15.14
N LYS A 891 -16.20 -0.97 -14.81
CA LYS A 891 -15.94 0.06 -15.82
C LYS A 891 -14.42 0.23 -15.95
N PRO A 892 -13.86 0.19 -17.16
CA PRO A 892 -12.45 0.52 -17.35
C PRO A 892 -12.21 1.98 -17.01
N TYR A 893 -10.95 2.32 -16.69
CA TYR A 893 -10.53 3.71 -16.49
C TYR A 893 -10.92 4.60 -17.67
N LEU A 894 -10.57 4.12 -18.88
CA LEU A 894 -11.01 4.65 -20.16
C LEU A 894 -11.28 3.48 -21.13
N PRO A 895 -12.20 3.63 -22.09
CA PRO A 895 -12.26 2.75 -23.24
C PRO A 895 -10.89 2.65 -23.94
N THR A 896 -10.53 1.47 -24.45
CA THR A 896 -9.17 1.23 -24.98
C THR A 896 -8.78 2.19 -26.09
N ASP A 897 -9.69 2.52 -27.02
CA ASP A 897 -9.46 3.49 -28.08
C ASP A 897 -9.18 4.90 -27.54
N GLN A 898 -9.90 5.32 -26.49
CA GLN A 898 -9.67 6.59 -25.82
C GLN A 898 -8.37 6.60 -25.02
N ALA A 899 -8.03 5.49 -24.35
CA ALA A 899 -6.79 5.36 -23.60
C ALA A 899 -5.57 5.49 -24.52
N LEU A 900 -5.59 4.81 -25.68
CA LEU A 900 -4.55 4.92 -26.70
C LEU A 900 -4.46 6.35 -27.25
N LYS A 901 -5.61 6.96 -27.56
CA LYS A 901 -5.66 8.34 -28.08
C LYS A 901 -5.06 9.34 -27.09
N VAL A 902 -5.49 9.32 -25.83
CA VAL A 902 -5.03 10.24 -24.79
C VAL A 902 -3.54 10.05 -24.50
N TYR A 903 -3.08 8.80 -24.44
CA TYR A 903 -1.65 8.52 -24.29
C TYR A 903 -0.84 9.12 -25.45
N ARG A 904 -1.26 8.86 -26.69
CA ARG A 904 -0.64 9.41 -27.91
C ARG A 904 -0.61 10.93 -27.91
N GLU A 905 -1.71 11.57 -27.57
CA GLU A 905 -1.82 13.04 -27.49
C GLU A 905 -0.82 13.62 -26.49
N ARG A 906 -0.68 13.01 -25.31
CA ARG A 906 0.25 13.45 -24.25
C ARG A 906 1.71 13.07 -24.49
N MET A 907 2.02 12.24 -25.50
CA MET A 907 3.42 12.01 -25.88
C MET A 907 4.08 13.29 -26.41
N SER A 908 3.34 14.17 -27.08
CA SER A 908 3.86 15.42 -27.67
C SER A 908 3.06 16.67 -27.36
N TYR A 909 1.89 16.54 -26.72
CA TYR A 909 0.96 17.65 -26.44
C TYR A 909 0.49 18.40 -27.70
N GLY A 910 0.56 17.76 -28.86
CA GLY A 910 0.23 18.39 -30.15
C GLY A 910 1.21 19.49 -30.55
N TYR A 911 2.40 19.55 -29.96
CA TYR A 911 3.39 20.55 -30.29
C TYR A 911 3.90 20.40 -31.73
N PRO A 912 4.22 21.54 -32.38
CA PRO A 912 4.74 21.51 -33.74
C PRO A 912 6.05 20.73 -33.78
N HIS A 913 6.28 20.03 -34.90
CA HIS A 913 7.56 19.41 -35.16
C HIS A 913 8.63 20.50 -35.35
N ILE A 914 9.73 20.36 -34.62
CA ILE A 914 10.90 21.24 -34.67
C ILE A 914 12.10 20.56 -35.35
N GLY A 915 12.02 19.24 -35.56
CA GLY A 915 12.97 18.43 -36.33
C GLY A 915 12.38 17.95 -37.65
N GLU A 916 13.15 17.11 -38.37
CA GLU A 916 12.74 16.53 -39.65
C GLU A 916 11.73 15.36 -39.46
N GLU A 917 10.69 15.36 -40.28
CA GLU A 917 9.62 14.35 -40.31
C GLU A 917 9.94 13.18 -41.25
N GLY A 918 9.26 12.04 -41.09
CA GLY A 918 9.35 10.91 -42.02
C GLY A 918 10.66 10.11 -41.93
N ARG A 919 11.43 10.25 -40.85
CA ARG A 919 12.65 9.46 -40.65
C ARG A 919 12.32 8.01 -40.31
N ALA A 920 13.21 7.11 -40.72
CA ALA A 920 13.13 5.69 -40.39
C ALA A 920 12.96 5.47 -38.87
N PRO A 921 12.32 4.37 -38.44
CA PRO A 921 12.16 4.04 -37.03
C PRO A 921 13.50 4.05 -36.28
N SER A 922 13.47 4.51 -35.04
CA SER A 922 14.63 4.64 -34.17
C SER A 922 14.27 4.14 -32.77
N VAL A 923 14.27 2.81 -32.61
CA VAL A 923 13.93 2.15 -31.35
C VAL A 923 15.15 2.15 -30.42
N PRO A 924 15.04 2.60 -29.17
CA PRO A 924 16.14 2.49 -28.19
C PRO A 924 16.55 1.03 -27.93
N ALA A 925 17.84 0.80 -27.68
CA ALA A 925 18.33 -0.52 -27.29
C ALA A 925 17.69 -1.01 -25.97
N GLY A 926 17.23 -2.26 -25.94
CA GLY A 926 16.58 -2.88 -24.79
C GLY A 926 15.10 -2.54 -24.62
N ALA A 927 14.55 -1.57 -25.36
CA ALA A 927 13.13 -1.21 -25.26
C ALA A 927 12.19 -2.40 -25.58
N GLU A 928 12.64 -3.33 -26.43
CA GLU A 928 11.94 -4.58 -26.76
C GLU A 928 11.65 -5.47 -25.54
N ASP A 929 12.37 -5.29 -24.43
CA ASP A 929 12.13 -6.04 -23.20
C ASP A 929 10.89 -5.58 -22.44
N LEU A 930 10.43 -4.34 -22.67
CA LEU A 930 9.15 -3.84 -22.13
C LEU A 930 7.94 -4.55 -22.75
N LEU A 931 8.11 -5.20 -23.90
CA LEU A 931 7.05 -5.96 -24.58
C LEU A 931 7.05 -7.46 -24.20
N ARG A 932 7.90 -7.90 -23.28
CA ARG A 932 8.06 -9.32 -22.93
C ARG A 932 6.78 -9.99 -22.45
N THR A 933 5.97 -9.29 -21.68
CA THR A 933 4.74 -9.85 -21.09
C THR A 933 3.52 -9.66 -21.98
N ALA A 934 3.48 -8.58 -22.77
CA ALA A 934 2.45 -8.33 -23.78
C ALA A 934 2.60 -9.26 -25.01
N HIS A 935 3.84 -9.54 -25.41
CA HIS A 935 4.20 -10.36 -26.57
C HIS A 935 5.17 -11.50 -26.19
N PRO A 936 4.75 -12.44 -25.32
CA PRO A 936 5.65 -13.45 -24.76
C PRO A 936 6.14 -14.48 -25.79
N LYS A 937 5.43 -14.61 -26.93
CA LYS A 937 5.77 -15.56 -28.00
C LYS A 937 6.73 -14.98 -29.05
N LEU A 938 6.95 -13.67 -29.05
CA LEU A 938 7.83 -13.01 -29.99
C LEU A 938 9.28 -13.02 -29.48
N THR A 939 10.22 -13.15 -30.41
CA THR A 939 11.66 -12.94 -30.18
C THR A 939 11.96 -11.46 -29.86
N GLY A 940 13.14 -11.17 -29.34
CA GLY A 940 13.58 -9.79 -29.09
C GLY A 940 13.56 -8.92 -30.36
N ALA A 941 14.01 -9.48 -31.50
CA ALA A 941 14.00 -8.79 -32.78
C ALA A 941 12.57 -8.48 -33.26
N GLU A 942 11.65 -9.44 -33.13
CA GLU A 942 10.24 -9.22 -33.51
C GLU A 942 9.57 -8.18 -32.60
N ARG A 943 9.83 -8.21 -31.28
CA ARG A 943 9.33 -7.16 -30.36
C ARG A 943 9.90 -5.78 -30.71
N ARG A 944 11.16 -5.72 -31.14
CA ARG A 944 11.78 -4.47 -31.63
C ARG A 944 11.08 -3.98 -32.90
N ALA A 945 10.76 -4.87 -33.83
CA ALA A 945 10.00 -4.55 -35.04
C ALA A 945 8.58 -4.06 -34.73
N VAL A 946 7.91 -4.62 -33.71
CA VAL A 946 6.62 -4.12 -33.23
C VAL A 946 6.74 -2.69 -32.71
N LEU A 947 7.73 -2.41 -31.85
CA LEU A 947 7.98 -1.04 -31.37
C LEU A 947 8.23 -0.07 -32.53
N ALA A 948 9.05 -0.48 -33.51
CA ALA A 948 9.35 0.31 -34.70
C ALA A 948 8.09 0.61 -35.53
N ALA A 949 7.24 -0.39 -35.75
CA ALA A 949 6.01 -0.27 -36.53
C ALA A 949 4.95 0.63 -35.86
N THR A 950 4.97 0.75 -34.52
CA THR A 950 4.00 1.56 -33.77
C THR A 950 4.51 2.94 -33.34
N GLN A 951 5.76 3.31 -33.68
CA GLN A 951 6.34 4.59 -33.28
C GLN A 951 5.53 5.82 -33.74
N THR A 952 5.73 6.95 -33.06
CA THR A 952 5.37 8.25 -33.62
C THR A 952 6.30 8.62 -34.77
N ASP A 953 5.79 9.51 -35.64
CA ASP A 953 6.64 10.14 -36.65
C ASP A 953 7.77 10.93 -35.97
N SER A 954 8.84 11.18 -36.72
CA SER A 954 9.98 11.96 -36.24
C SER A 954 9.71 13.46 -36.25
N GLY A 955 10.53 14.22 -35.52
CA GLY A 955 10.54 15.68 -35.54
C GLY A 955 9.82 16.35 -34.38
N ALA A 956 9.11 15.60 -33.54
CA ALA A 956 8.53 16.12 -32.30
C ALA A 956 9.61 16.68 -31.34
N PRO A 957 9.27 17.61 -30.42
CA PRO A 957 10.19 18.02 -29.37
C PRO A 957 10.71 16.83 -28.57
N LEU A 958 11.98 16.88 -28.17
CA LEU A 958 12.72 15.82 -27.50
C LEU A 958 13.03 14.56 -28.35
N ASP A 959 12.72 14.56 -29.65
CA ASP A 959 13.05 13.44 -30.54
C ASP A 959 14.57 13.36 -30.80
N GLU A 960 15.25 12.49 -30.05
CA GLU A 960 16.70 12.29 -30.13
C GLU A 960 17.09 11.46 -31.36
N GLN A 961 17.99 12.01 -32.18
CA GLN A 961 18.30 11.50 -33.52
C GLN A 961 19.60 10.67 -33.59
N GLY A 962 20.28 10.49 -32.46
CA GLY A 962 21.58 9.83 -32.37
C GLY A 962 21.52 8.34 -32.02
N GLU A 963 22.70 7.79 -31.66
CA GLU A 963 22.96 6.37 -31.42
C GLU A 963 22.11 5.73 -30.31
N GLY A 964 21.48 6.52 -29.44
CA GLY A 964 20.66 6.03 -28.32
C GLY A 964 19.25 5.54 -28.68
N GLY A 965 18.79 5.83 -29.91
CA GLY A 965 17.38 5.68 -30.27
C GLY A 965 16.48 6.75 -29.65
N SER A 966 15.24 6.86 -30.12
CA SER A 966 14.29 7.88 -29.66
C SER A 966 13.21 7.30 -28.74
N TRP A 967 13.36 7.53 -27.44
CA TRP A 967 12.29 7.26 -26.46
C TRP A 967 11.06 8.14 -26.65
N GLN A 968 11.25 9.34 -27.23
CA GLN A 968 10.16 10.25 -27.54
C GLN A 968 9.17 9.59 -28.52
N ARG A 969 9.69 8.83 -29.51
CA ARG A 969 8.89 8.16 -30.54
C ARG A 969 8.24 6.85 -30.08
N THR A 970 8.69 6.25 -28.99
CA THR A 970 8.21 4.95 -28.52
C THR A 970 6.79 5.05 -27.95
N ASP A 971 5.80 4.68 -28.76
CA ASP A 971 4.40 4.55 -28.31
C ASP A 971 4.16 3.17 -27.70
N LEU A 972 4.43 3.08 -26.39
CA LEU A 972 4.34 1.82 -25.66
C LEU A 972 2.89 1.32 -25.55
N ALA A 973 1.91 2.23 -25.47
CA ALA A 973 0.51 1.85 -25.36
C ALA A 973 0.03 1.16 -26.64
N ALA A 974 0.39 1.72 -27.81
CA ALA A 974 0.13 1.08 -29.11
C ALA A 974 0.90 -0.25 -29.24
N ALA A 975 2.19 -0.27 -28.89
CA ALA A 975 3.02 -1.45 -29.04
C ALA A 975 2.55 -2.65 -28.17
N MET A 976 2.12 -2.39 -26.93
CA MET A 976 1.64 -3.43 -26.02
C MET A 976 0.29 -4.04 -26.45
N THR A 977 -0.57 -3.27 -27.12
CA THR A 977 -1.89 -3.75 -27.57
C THR A 977 -1.90 -4.28 -29.01
N ALA A 978 -0.81 -4.08 -29.75
CA ALA A 978 -0.74 -4.41 -31.17
C ALA A 978 -1.08 -5.88 -31.45
N LYS A 979 -1.88 -6.13 -32.49
CA LYS A 979 -2.14 -7.50 -32.96
C LYS A 979 -1.03 -7.92 -33.90
N VAL A 980 -0.23 -8.91 -33.48
CA VAL A 980 0.96 -9.34 -34.21
C VAL A 980 0.82 -10.77 -34.74
N THR A 981 1.15 -10.95 -36.02
CA THR A 981 1.30 -12.27 -36.65
C THR A 981 2.68 -12.36 -37.29
N ALA A 982 3.49 -13.34 -36.88
CA ALA A 982 4.77 -13.63 -37.51
C ALA A 982 4.59 -14.54 -38.74
N HIS A 983 5.35 -14.28 -39.79
CA HIS A 983 5.32 -15.05 -41.05
C HIS A 983 6.60 -15.85 -41.26
N GLU A 984 6.53 -16.93 -42.03
CA GLU A 984 7.68 -17.80 -42.33
C GLU A 984 8.81 -17.09 -43.08
N ASP A 985 8.50 -15.98 -43.78
CA ASP A 985 9.48 -15.17 -44.51
C ASP A 985 10.22 -14.15 -43.62
N GLY A 986 9.99 -14.18 -42.30
CA GLY A 986 10.61 -13.28 -41.33
C GLY A 986 9.95 -11.90 -41.22
N THR A 987 8.87 -11.64 -41.96
CA THR A 987 8.07 -10.42 -41.81
C THR A 987 7.03 -10.56 -40.70
N LEU A 988 6.52 -9.43 -40.21
CA LEU A 988 5.40 -9.38 -39.26
C LEU A 988 4.19 -8.71 -39.90
N THR A 989 2.99 -9.08 -39.47
CA THR A 989 1.80 -8.23 -39.61
C THR A 989 1.49 -7.62 -38.25
N VAL A 990 1.59 -6.30 -38.14
CA VAL A 990 1.31 -5.51 -36.93
C VAL A 990 0.07 -4.65 -37.22
N ASP A 991 -1.02 -4.88 -36.48
CA ASP A 991 -2.31 -4.21 -36.65
C ASP A 991 -2.83 -4.20 -38.11
N GLY A 992 -2.62 -5.31 -38.81
CA GLY A 992 -3.04 -5.50 -40.20
C GLY A 992 -2.07 -4.94 -41.25
N VAL A 993 -0.95 -4.34 -40.85
CA VAL A 993 0.10 -3.82 -41.74
C VAL A 993 1.29 -4.79 -41.77
N ARG A 994 1.70 -5.24 -42.96
CA ARG A 994 2.91 -6.06 -43.12
C ARG A 994 4.17 -5.21 -43.04
N VAL A 995 5.11 -5.60 -42.18
CA VAL A 995 6.38 -4.92 -41.91
C VAL A 995 7.56 -5.89 -41.99
N ASP A 996 8.72 -5.40 -42.39
CA ASP A 996 9.98 -6.16 -42.39
C ASP A 996 10.57 -6.32 -40.98
N ALA A 997 11.78 -6.88 -40.89
CA ALA A 997 12.47 -7.13 -39.62
C ALA A 997 12.87 -5.83 -38.89
N GLU A 998 12.93 -4.71 -39.62
CA GLU A 998 13.20 -3.37 -39.12
C GLU A 998 11.90 -2.64 -38.72
N GLY A 999 10.73 -3.28 -38.89
CA GLY A 999 9.43 -2.70 -38.59
C GLY A 999 8.94 -1.69 -39.63
N VAL A 1000 9.54 -1.67 -40.82
CA VAL A 1000 9.18 -0.78 -41.94
C VAL A 1000 8.14 -1.47 -42.82
N ARG A 1001 7.11 -0.72 -43.25
CA ARG A 1001 6.03 -1.24 -44.09
C ARG A 1001 6.57 -1.82 -45.40
N VAL A 1002 6.20 -3.07 -45.68
CA VAL A 1002 6.48 -3.73 -46.97
C VAL A 1002 5.41 -3.31 -47.97
N ALA A 1003 5.80 -2.96 -49.19
CA ALA A 1003 4.84 -2.69 -50.26
C ALA A 1003 4.06 -3.98 -50.61
N GLU A 1004 2.73 -3.91 -50.59
CA GLU A 1004 1.89 -5.00 -51.13
C GLU A 1004 2.17 -5.12 -52.64
N LYS A 1005 2.53 -6.32 -53.08
CA LYS A 1005 2.75 -6.63 -54.50
C LYS A 1005 1.46 -6.73 -55.29
#